data_AF-A0A1J4JAE0-F1
#
_entry.id   AF-A0A1J4JAE0-F1
#
_cell.length_a   1.000
_cell.length_b   1.000
_cell.length_c   1.000
_cell.angle_alpha   90.00
_cell.angle_beta   90.00
_cell.angle_gamma   90.00
#
_symmetry.space_group_name_H-M   'P 1'
#
loop_
_entity.id
_entity.type
_entity.pdbx_description
1 polymer ?
#
loop_
_entity_poly.entity_id
_entity_poly.type
_entity_poly.pdbx_seq_one_letter_code
_entity_poly.pdbx_strand_id
1 'polypeptide(L)'
;MNTTIFLGNVDARCNEKDIYSLFCQFGSIKKIKIFKERFQDNYYPIGFASLEFTDNSGYEACAKSKKNISYLSTIIHVYPKKPESCFLFSIFVFFSSESVNKQFLKSYFEKIRPSKISIISSVSIDKFGLAIIDFDDSDTRDRALTYDHSNLFTIALPSTNAIQLIEEDDKNLSLSFSPTPVTYFETKAFDRYLDLEIIHNFTPYRVNSYLASAFSTRIQQNLLSNPILNRIEARFNDYDGPFEVISNCLLNQPVEITLENAIFVFLEAADFGIEKLIKDTSGLVFSQLTTKKSLELYEKLQQIDVFEGPHVDFMAMHIDEMLLIPQFFDVSVNLLASIFRNKKLTIKNQQNFCNILLTFIQENQKERKSLIQFLPLKEMDYDSAVSLIKNPSININHLIEPLLAYLQKNRKTNRNSYEIYHCVKNPNESSFGVFATLCNECNGNPHDFDLVNITSSSCINMVIDATWDSYWSTPNIPNSWICFDFKESPIIPHHYSLKSFFSDEKLPSMVAWRIEGSNDQIKWNLLDEKRNVTEQKIIRPKKTAGMFSFSSSSSNDQWRVWPIHDPSQAYRFIKLTQIDKNGSGNHCLFVHGIEFYGDIPNCNVTIPFNSSKIRNGIFHYLTKVEQGNPAEKGRIRLTSSCDPKYLLDEKWEGCWRSSKSANSWVKIDLQSMRLTLSMYSLRSHHGPAFIQSWKVEVSEDDKKWILVDIEEGRDEYKHPYETYYWACNIPYPSPVRYIRFVNTDKAQTIFWLSNIELFGDLYRPQRS
;
A
#
# COMPACT_ATOMS: atom_id res chain seq x y z
N MET A 1 25.58 -27.91 27.54
CA MET A 1 24.43 -27.81 26.62
C MET A 1 24.69 -26.62 25.71
N ASN A 2 24.47 -26.74 24.40
CA ASN A 2 24.73 -25.63 23.50
C ASN A 2 23.55 -24.66 23.56
N THR A 3 23.83 -23.39 23.87
CA THR A 3 22.82 -22.32 23.87
C THR A 3 23.04 -21.32 22.75
N THR A 4 24.16 -21.42 22.02
CA THR A 4 24.57 -20.44 21.01
C THR A 4 24.40 -20.96 19.58
N ILE A 5 23.80 -20.14 18.73
CA ILE A 5 23.70 -20.31 17.27
C ILE A 5 24.49 -19.20 16.58
N PHE A 6 25.06 -19.52 15.43
CA PHE A 6 25.75 -18.56 14.59
C PHE A 6 24.92 -18.27 13.35
N LEU A 7 24.94 -17.01 12.92
CA LEU A 7 24.21 -16.50 11.76
C LEU A 7 25.22 -16.01 10.74
N GLY A 8 25.00 -16.32 9.47
CA GLY A 8 25.79 -15.81 8.34
C GLY A 8 24.91 -15.16 7.28
N ASN A 9 25.55 -14.39 6.40
CA ASN A 9 24.86 -13.56 5.40
C ASN A 9 23.90 -12.53 6.03
N VAL A 10 24.31 -11.97 7.18
CA VAL A 10 23.60 -10.90 7.87
C VAL A 10 23.84 -9.57 7.12
N ASP A 11 22.78 -8.89 6.70
CA ASP A 11 22.89 -7.60 6.00
C ASP A 11 23.57 -6.54 6.90
N ALA A 12 24.40 -5.67 6.34
CA ALA A 12 25.11 -4.64 7.10
C ALA A 12 24.19 -3.63 7.80
N ARG A 13 22.94 -3.50 7.34
CA ARG A 13 21.91 -2.65 7.96
C ARG A 13 21.21 -3.34 9.14
N CYS A 14 21.37 -4.65 9.28
CA CYS A 14 20.77 -5.44 10.34
C CYS A 14 21.46 -5.09 11.68
N ASN A 15 20.66 -4.73 12.68
CA ASN A 15 21.13 -4.49 14.05
C ASN A 15 20.63 -5.60 14.99
N GLU A 16 21.06 -5.55 16.25
CA GLU A 16 20.71 -6.58 17.24
C GLU A 16 19.20 -6.69 17.48
N LYS A 17 18.43 -5.59 17.35
CA LYS A 17 16.97 -5.62 17.48
C LYS A 17 16.31 -6.37 16.33
N ASP A 18 16.84 -6.23 15.12
CA ASP A 18 16.35 -6.97 13.95
C ASP A 18 16.56 -8.48 14.14
N ILE A 19 17.77 -8.88 14.53
CA ILE A 19 18.08 -10.29 14.84
C ILE A 19 17.19 -10.80 15.98
N TYR A 20 16.98 -10.00 17.03
CA TYR A 20 16.10 -10.38 18.13
C TYR A 20 14.69 -10.67 17.63
N SER A 21 14.12 -9.76 16.83
CA SER A 21 12.76 -9.89 16.30
C SER A 21 12.57 -11.13 15.41
N LEU A 22 13.61 -11.50 14.65
CA LEU A 22 13.56 -12.64 13.74
C LEU A 22 13.67 -13.98 14.48
N PHE A 23 14.41 -14.02 15.59
CA PHE A 23 14.78 -15.27 16.25
C PHE A 23 14.11 -15.48 17.62
N CYS A 24 13.43 -14.48 18.19
CA CYS A 24 12.71 -14.62 19.46
C CYS A 24 11.55 -15.64 19.38
N GLN A 25 11.03 -15.90 18.18
CA GLN A 25 10.02 -16.94 17.94
C GLN A 25 10.49 -18.36 18.31
N PHE A 26 11.80 -18.59 18.39
CA PHE A 26 12.36 -19.90 18.76
C PHE A 26 12.56 -20.06 20.26
N GLY A 27 12.65 -18.96 21.02
CA GLY A 27 12.87 -18.97 22.47
C GLY A 27 13.42 -17.64 22.98
N SER A 28 13.51 -17.52 24.30
CA SER A 28 14.06 -16.33 24.95
C SER A 28 15.55 -16.16 24.63
N ILE A 29 15.92 -14.99 24.13
CA ILE A 29 17.28 -14.68 23.71
C ILE A 29 17.99 -13.96 24.87
N LYS A 30 19.14 -14.48 25.27
CA LYS A 30 20.00 -13.94 26.32
C LYS A 30 20.98 -12.89 25.79
N LYS A 31 21.60 -13.15 24.65
CA LYS A 31 22.64 -12.29 24.06
C LYS A 31 22.59 -12.36 22.54
N ILE A 32 22.75 -11.22 21.88
CA ILE A 32 22.99 -11.13 20.43
C ILE A 32 24.30 -10.38 20.25
N LYS A 33 25.14 -10.83 19.32
CA LYS A 33 26.36 -10.12 18.96
C LYS A 33 26.55 -10.13 17.45
N ILE A 34 26.68 -8.95 16.86
CA ILE A 34 27.07 -8.81 15.45
C ILE A 34 28.59 -8.67 15.39
N PHE A 35 29.24 -9.52 14.62
CA PHE A 35 30.69 -9.46 14.42
C PHE A 35 31.03 -8.27 13.52
N LYS A 36 32.07 -7.54 13.90
CA LYS A 36 32.51 -6.32 13.22
C LYS A 36 34.03 -6.33 13.05
N GLU A 37 34.49 -5.65 12.01
CA GLU A 37 35.90 -5.36 11.76
C GLU A 37 36.14 -3.87 12.02
N ARG A 38 37.23 -3.55 12.73
CA ARG A 38 37.62 -2.16 12.97
C ARG A 38 38.53 -1.70 11.84
N PHE A 39 38.18 -0.58 11.23
CA PHE A 39 39.06 0.12 10.29
C PHE A 39 39.02 1.61 10.59
N GLN A 40 40.20 2.17 10.91
CA GLN A 40 40.33 3.50 11.52
C GLN A 40 39.49 3.59 12.81
N ASP A 41 38.67 4.63 12.95
CA ASP A 41 37.80 4.88 14.10
C ASP A 41 36.37 4.32 13.93
N ASN A 42 36.16 3.48 12.90
CA ASN A 42 34.86 2.94 12.56
C ASN A 42 34.81 1.41 12.66
N TYR A 43 33.64 0.88 13.03
CA TYR A 43 33.35 -0.56 13.06
C TYR A 43 32.39 -0.94 11.93
N TYR A 44 32.77 -1.96 11.17
CA TYR A 44 32.05 -2.44 10.00
C TYR A 44 31.51 -3.85 10.23
N PRO A 45 30.20 -4.11 10.09
CA PRO A 45 29.66 -5.45 10.22
C PRO A 45 30.20 -6.35 9.11
N ILE A 46 30.65 -7.56 9.46
CA ILE A 46 31.25 -8.51 8.51
C ILE A 46 30.26 -9.57 8.01
N GLY A 47 28.97 -9.39 8.28
CA GLY A 47 27.90 -10.28 7.83
C GLY A 47 27.73 -11.57 8.62
N PHE A 48 28.30 -11.63 9.83
CA PHE A 48 28.10 -12.72 10.78
C PHE A 48 27.57 -12.20 12.11
N ALA A 49 26.81 -13.03 12.82
CA ALA A 49 26.37 -12.76 14.19
C ALA A 49 26.33 -14.05 15.02
N SER A 50 26.35 -13.92 16.34
CA SER A 50 26.03 -14.99 17.29
C SER A 50 24.78 -14.64 18.09
N LEU A 51 24.04 -15.69 18.45
CA LEU A 51 22.77 -15.63 19.15
C LEU A 51 22.80 -16.66 20.28
N GLU A 52 22.72 -16.21 21.53
CA GLU A 52 22.64 -17.08 22.70
C GLU A 52 21.21 -17.09 23.25
N PHE A 53 20.60 -18.28 23.35
CA PHE A 53 19.32 -18.48 24.03
C PHE A 53 19.51 -18.62 25.54
N THR A 54 18.48 -18.29 26.32
CA THR A 54 18.50 -18.48 27.79
C THR A 54 18.52 -19.96 28.18
N ASP A 55 18.02 -20.83 27.32
CA ASP A 55 17.96 -22.28 27.53
C ASP A 55 18.23 -23.07 26.23
N ASN A 56 18.46 -24.38 26.39
CA ASN A 56 18.75 -25.30 25.29
C ASN A 56 17.54 -25.54 24.37
N SER A 57 16.32 -25.27 24.82
CA SER A 57 15.10 -25.52 24.03
C SER A 57 15.01 -24.57 22.84
N GLY A 58 15.36 -23.29 23.04
CA GLY A 58 15.40 -22.30 21.96
C GLY A 58 16.49 -22.59 20.92
N TYR A 59 17.66 -23.03 21.38
CA TYR A 59 18.74 -23.51 20.51
C TYR A 59 18.26 -24.68 19.63
N GLU A 60 17.65 -25.71 20.21
CA GLU A 60 17.19 -26.87 19.43
C GLU A 60 16.08 -26.52 18.44
N ALA A 61 15.13 -25.67 18.84
CA ALA A 61 14.04 -25.23 17.98
C ALA A 61 14.56 -24.47 16.76
N CYS A 62 15.50 -23.55 16.97
CA CYS A 62 16.11 -22.77 15.89
C CYS A 62 17.00 -23.64 14.99
N ALA A 63 17.85 -24.49 15.57
CA ALA A 63 18.74 -25.39 14.81
C ALA A 63 17.99 -26.44 13.97
N LYS A 64 16.82 -26.91 14.43
CA LYS A 64 15.95 -27.84 13.67
C LYS A 64 15.12 -27.12 12.60
N SER A 65 14.93 -25.80 12.72
CA SER A 65 14.15 -25.05 11.75
C SER A 65 14.92 -24.95 10.43
N LYS A 66 14.51 -25.72 9.42
CA LYS A 66 15.02 -25.60 8.03
C LYS A 66 14.51 -24.33 7.32
N LYS A 67 14.15 -23.29 8.06
CA LYS A 67 13.52 -22.08 7.51
C LYS A 67 14.60 -21.12 7.03
N ASN A 68 14.52 -20.75 5.75
CA ASN A 68 15.23 -19.59 5.21
C ASN A 68 14.59 -18.33 5.79
N ILE A 69 15.21 -17.74 6.82
CA ILE A 69 14.75 -16.49 7.41
C ILE A 69 15.22 -15.37 6.48
N SER A 70 14.28 -14.73 5.78
CA SER A 70 14.58 -13.63 4.87
C SER A 70 14.47 -12.27 5.58
N TYR A 71 15.42 -11.39 5.30
CA TYR A 71 15.43 -10.00 5.79
C TYR A 71 16.03 -9.09 4.71
N LEU A 72 15.33 -8.00 4.37
CA LEU A 72 15.76 -7.02 3.36
C LEU A 72 16.32 -7.64 2.07
N SER A 73 15.63 -8.65 1.51
CA SER A 73 16.02 -9.42 0.32
C SER A 73 17.24 -10.36 0.45
N THR A 74 17.82 -10.51 1.66
CA THR A 74 18.86 -11.51 1.97
C THR A 74 18.26 -12.71 2.71
N ILE A 75 18.86 -13.88 2.56
CA ILE A 75 18.53 -15.09 3.34
C ILE A 75 19.62 -15.25 4.41
N ILE A 76 19.23 -15.17 5.68
CA ILE A 76 20.13 -15.40 6.80
C ILE A 76 20.34 -16.91 6.96
N HIS A 77 21.60 -17.33 6.97
CA HIS A 77 21.98 -18.72 7.15
C HIS A 77 22.22 -19.03 8.62
N VAL A 78 21.62 -20.13 9.11
CA VAL A 78 21.71 -20.56 10.50
C VAL A 78 22.71 -21.70 10.63
N TYR A 79 23.70 -21.52 11.50
CA TYR A 79 24.78 -22.48 11.76
C TYR A 79 24.71 -22.95 13.22
N PRO A 80 24.35 -24.22 13.48
CA PRO A 80 24.28 -24.78 14.84
C PRO A 80 25.66 -24.90 15.52
N LYS A 81 26.72 -24.96 14.73
CA LYS A 81 28.11 -24.89 15.19
C LYS A 81 28.72 -23.63 14.62
N LYS A 82 29.73 -23.11 15.32
CA LYS A 82 30.54 -21.99 14.84
C LYS A 82 31.04 -22.29 13.43
N PRO A 83 30.66 -21.49 12.41
CA PRO A 83 31.15 -21.70 11.07
C PRO A 83 32.65 -21.39 11.03
N GLU A 84 33.40 -22.16 10.24
CA GLU A 84 34.73 -21.71 9.83
C GLU A 84 34.53 -20.45 8.98
N SER A 85 35.12 -19.33 9.38
CA SER A 85 34.95 -18.09 8.61
C SER A 85 35.60 -18.26 7.24
N CYS A 86 34.97 -17.74 6.20
CA CYS A 86 35.52 -17.77 4.85
C CYS A 86 36.67 -16.75 4.67
N PHE A 87 36.97 -15.93 5.68
CA PHE A 87 37.85 -14.78 5.55
C PHE A 87 39.34 -15.13 5.53
N LEU A 88 39.71 -16.38 5.79
CA LEU A 88 41.10 -16.83 5.74
C LEU A 88 41.73 -16.55 4.37
N PHE A 89 40.96 -16.68 3.28
CA PHE A 89 41.43 -16.41 1.92
C PHE A 89 40.86 -15.11 1.35
N SER A 90 40.48 -14.15 2.21
CA SER A 90 39.83 -12.92 1.77
C SER A 90 40.68 -11.68 2.05
N ILE A 91 40.42 -10.62 1.29
CA ILE A 91 40.85 -9.26 1.59
C ILE A 91 39.64 -8.38 1.83
N PHE A 92 39.81 -7.37 2.67
CA PHE A 92 38.80 -6.34 2.93
C PHE A 92 39.22 -5.08 2.18
N VAL A 93 38.30 -4.54 1.39
CA VAL A 93 38.52 -3.34 0.59
C VAL A 93 37.62 -2.23 1.11
N PHE A 94 38.24 -1.19 1.68
CA PHE A 94 37.57 0.00 2.19
C PHE A 94 37.64 1.12 1.17
N PHE A 95 36.51 1.65 0.71
CA PHE A 95 36.47 2.60 -0.41
C PHE A 95 35.73 3.89 -0.07
N SER A 96 36.21 5.02 -0.58
CA SER A 96 35.68 6.37 -0.26
C SER A 96 34.75 6.94 -1.32
N SER A 97 34.61 6.25 -2.47
CA SER A 97 33.82 6.73 -3.60
C SER A 97 32.76 5.71 -4.00
N GLU A 98 31.53 6.19 -4.25
CA GLU A 98 30.43 5.37 -4.80
C GLU A 98 30.75 4.80 -6.20
N SER A 99 31.75 5.35 -6.90
CA SER A 99 32.24 4.78 -8.16
C SER A 99 32.86 3.39 -7.99
N VAL A 100 33.29 3.03 -6.78
CA VAL A 100 33.84 1.71 -6.45
C VAL A 100 32.68 0.75 -6.18
N ASN A 101 32.13 0.21 -7.27
CA ASN A 101 31.07 -0.81 -7.22
C ASN A 101 31.62 -2.21 -7.56
N LYS A 102 30.75 -3.23 -7.47
CA LYS A 102 31.11 -4.63 -7.75
C LYS A 102 31.75 -4.82 -9.14
N GLN A 103 31.28 -4.10 -10.16
CA GLN A 103 31.81 -4.22 -11.52
C GLN A 103 33.21 -3.59 -11.63
N PHE A 104 33.41 -2.44 -10.99
CA PHE A 104 34.72 -1.81 -10.89
C PHE A 104 35.73 -2.74 -10.20
N LEU A 105 35.40 -3.27 -9.02
CA LEU A 105 36.29 -4.20 -8.30
C LEU A 105 36.56 -5.47 -9.11
N LYS A 106 35.56 -6.00 -9.82
CA LYS A 106 35.74 -7.16 -10.71
C LYS A 106 36.72 -6.86 -11.85
N SER A 107 36.64 -5.68 -12.45
CA SER A 107 37.58 -5.25 -13.50
C SER A 107 38.98 -4.99 -12.95
N TYR A 108 39.09 -4.40 -11.75
CA TYR A 108 40.36 -4.07 -11.12
C TYR A 108 41.15 -5.34 -10.73
N PHE A 109 40.48 -6.32 -10.13
CA PHE A 109 41.08 -7.58 -9.70
C PHE A 109 41.00 -8.70 -10.77
N GLU A 110 40.65 -8.39 -12.02
CA GLU A 110 40.44 -9.39 -13.08
C GLU A 110 41.64 -10.32 -13.27
N LYS A 111 42.87 -9.77 -13.19
CA LYS A 111 44.13 -10.52 -13.36
C LYS A 111 44.37 -11.56 -12.26
N ILE A 112 43.79 -11.35 -11.08
CA ILE A 112 43.97 -12.19 -9.89
C ILE A 112 42.81 -13.18 -9.75
N ARG A 113 41.72 -13.00 -10.51
CA ARG A 113 40.55 -13.89 -10.57
C ARG A 113 39.96 -14.19 -9.18
N PRO A 114 39.40 -13.18 -8.48
CA PRO A 114 38.71 -13.43 -7.22
C PRO A 114 37.54 -14.40 -7.41
N SER A 115 37.36 -15.30 -6.44
CA SER A 115 36.29 -16.31 -6.46
C SER A 115 34.93 -15.68 -6.18
N LYS A 116 34.89 -14.68 -5.29
CA LYS A 116 33.67 -13.93 -4.96
C LYS A 116 33.99 -12.48 -4.59
N ILE A 117 33.12 -11.56 -5.01
CA ILE A 117 33.15 -10.15 -4.61
C ILE A 117 31.78 -9.79 -4.03
N SER A 118 31.79 -9.34 -2.77
CA SER A 118 30.59 -8.94 -2.02
C SER A 118 30.74 -7.51 -1.53
N ILE A 119 29.83 -6.62 -1.93
CA ILE A 119 29.73 -5.29 -1.31
C ILE A 119 28.91 -5.47 -0.03
N ILE A 120 29.51 -5.17 1.11
CA ILE A 120 28.89 -5.33 2.43
C ILE A 120 28.19 -4.04 2.84
N SER A 121 28.86 -2.90 2.71
CA SER A 121 28.28 -1.58 2.98
C SER A 121 28.68 -0.57 1.90
N SER A 122 27.77 0.35 1.58
CA SER A 122 28.05 1.49 0.71
C SER A 122 28.77 2.61 1.46
N VAL A 123 29.35 3.55 0.72
CA VAL A 123 29.93 4.78 1.27
C VAL A 123 28.84 5.62 1.93
N SER A 124 29.15 6.28 3.05
CA SER A 124 28.34 7.33 3.65
C SER A 124 29.18 8.58 3.92
N ILE A 125 28.54 9.67 4.34
CA ILE A 125 29.21 10.96 4.63
C ILE A 125 30.29 10.80 5.71
N ASP A 126 30.11 9.83 6.61
CA ASP A 126 30.93 9.59 7.80
C ASP A 126 31.73 8.26 7.76
N LYS A 127 31.54 7.42 6.74
CA LYS A 127 32.16 6.08 6.67
C LYS A 127 32.51 5.65 5.25
N PHE A 128 33.59 4.87 5.15
CA PHE A 128 33.96 4.18 3.92
C PHE A 128 32.94 3.08 3.59
N GLY A 129 32.82 2.72 2.32
CA GLY A 129 32.18 1.46 1.94
C GLY A 129 33.11 0.29 2.26
N LEU A 130 32.55 -0.89 2.50
CA LEU A 130 33.29 -2.14 2.71
C LEU A 130 32.91 -3.16 1.64
N ALA A 131 33.91 -3.71 0.97
CA ALA A 131 33.78 -4.89 0.14
C ALA A 131 34.67 -6.02 0.66
N ILE A 132 34.16 -7.25 0.61
CA ILE A 132 34.93 -8.45 0.91
C ILE A 132 35.16 -9.19 -0.40
N ILE A 133 36.43 -9.50 -0.66
CA ILE A 133 36.86 -10.21 -1.86
C ILE A 133 37.50 -11.52 -1.42
N ASP A 134 36.92 -12.63 -1.88
CA ASP A 134 37.36 -13.98 -1.55
C ASP A 134 38.23 -14.54 -2.69
N PHE A 135 39.20 -15.38 -2.32
CA PHE A 135 40.09 -16.09 -3.25
C PHE A 135 40.08 -17.59 -2.95
N ASP A 136 40.55 -18.40 -3.89
CA ASP A 136 40.60 -19.86 -3.75
C ASP A 136 41.77 -20.33 -2.88
N ASP A 137 42.82 -19.51 -2.75
CA ASP A 137 44.04 -19.83 -2.01
C ASP A 137 44.75 -18.56 -1.44
N SER A 138 45.66 -18.76 -0.49
CA SER A 138 46.39 -17.70 0.19
C SER A 138 47.38 -16.95 -0.72
N ASP A 139 47.99 -17.62 -1.70
CA ASP A 139 48.99 -17.01 -2.57
C ASP A 139 48.32 -15.98 -3.49
N THR A 140 47.14 -16.33 -4.01
CA THR A 140 46.30 -15.45 -4.83
C THR A 140 45.81 -14.24 -4.03
N ARG A 141 45.38 -14.44 -2.77
CA ARG A 141 45.03 -13.36 -1.83
C ARG A 141 46.23 -12.42 -1.59
N ASP A 142 47.41 -12.97 -1.33
CA ASP A 142 48.59 -12.17 -1.00
C ASP A 142 49.09 -11.36 -2.19
N ARG A 143 48.94 -11.89 -3.41
CA ARG A 143 49.16 -11.11 -4.64
C ARG A 143 48.19 -9.93 -4.75
N ALA A 144 46.95 -10.04 -4.28
CA ALA A 144 46.00 -8.92 -4.30
C ALA A 144 46.38 -7.77 -3.36
N LEU A 145 47.08 -8.04 -2.25
CA LEU A 145 47.61 -6.99 -1.36
C LEU A 145 48.65 -6.11 -2.06
N THR A 146 49.38 -6.65 -3.03
CA THR A 146 50.38 -5.88 -3.79
C THR A 146 49.76 -4.90 -4.80
N TYR A 147 48.44 -4.94 -5.01
CA TYR A 147 47.71 -4.05 -5.93
C TYR A 147 47.18 -2.78 -5.25
N ASP A 148 47.61 -2.47 -4.02
CA ASP A 148 47.24 -1.26 -3.27
C ASP A 148 47.93 0.00 -3.85
N HIS A 149 47.52 0.40 -5.04
CA HIS A 149 48.02 1.56 -5.79
C HIS A 149 46.89 2.53 -6.18
N SER A 150 45.70 2.34 -5.62
CA SER A 150 44.51 3.11 -5.94
C SER A 150 44.25 4.18 -4.88
N ASN A 151 44.09 5.43 -5.29
CA ASN A 151 43.66 6.50 -4.39
C ASN A 151 42.17 6.40 -3.99
N LEU A 152 41.42 5.43 -4.52
CA LEU A 152 39.97 5.30 -4.34
C LEU A 152 39.58 4.33 -3.21
N PHE A 153 40.49 3.45 -2.79
CA PHE A 153 40.23 2.45 -1.77
C PHE A 153 41.53 1.94 -1.13
N THR A 154 41.41 1.35 0.05
CA THR A 154 42.51 0.73 0.81
C THR A 154 42.23 -0.74 1.02
N ILE A 155 43.24 -1.57 0.82
CA ILE A 155 43.15 -3.02 1.03
C ILE A 155 43.72 -3.37 2.41
N ALA A 156 42.99 -4.18 3.19
CA ALA A 156 43.43 -4.70 4.47
C ALA A 156 43.19 -6.22 4.56
N LEU A 157 44.01 -6.89 5.38
CA LEU A 157 43.73 -8.25 5.80
C LEU A 157 42.68 -8.25 6.92
N PRO A 158 41.76 -9.24 6.95
CA PRO A 158 40.82 -9.39 8.05
C PRO A 158 41.57 -9.68 9.36
N SER A 159 41.07 -9.12 10.46
CA SER A 159 41.64 -9.38 11.78
C SER A 159 41.54 -10.86 12.19
N THR A 160 42.36 -11.27 13.14
CA THR A 160 42.22 -12.60 13.77
C THR A 160 40.83 -12.81 14.38
N ASN A 161 40.18 -11.74 14.85
CA ASN A 161 38.84 -11.79 15.41
C ASN A 161 37.78 -12.06 14.33
N ALA A 162 37.90 -11.46 13.15
CA ALA A 162 37.04 -11.77 12.00
C ALA A 162 37.29 -13.19 11.48
N ILE A 163 38.56 -13.61 11.39
CA ILE A 163 38.92 -14.96 10.91
C ILE A 163 38.42 -16.04 11.87
N GLN A 164 38.63 -15.85 13.16
CA GLN A 164 38.28 -16.86 14.15
C GLN A 164 36.86 -16.66 14.69
N LEU A 165 36.15 -15.59 14.31
CA LEU A 165 34.86 -15.17 14.88
C LEU A 165 34.88 -15.24 16.42
N ILE A 166 35.94 -14.72 17.03
CA ILE A 166 36.14 -14.70 18.49
C ILE A 166 35.66 -13.36 19.04
N GLU A 167 35.10 -13.38 20.25
CA GLU A 167 34.69 -12.19 20.97
C GLU A 167 35.93 -11.31 21.27
N GLU A 168 35.87 -10.03 20.92
CA GLU A 168 36.65 -9.05 21.68
C GLU A 168 36.08 -9.06 23.09
N ASP A 169 36.91 -9.16 24.13
CA ASP A 169 36.47 -9.13 25.52
C ASP A 169 35.51 -7.95 25.73
N ASP A 170 34.22 -8.25 25.91
CA ASP A 170 33.11 -7.30 26.11
C ASP A 170 33.24 -6.48 27.41
N LYS A 171 34.36 -6.61 28.14
CA LYS A 171 34.73 -5.70 29.24
C LYS A 171 34.95 -4.25 28.76
N ASN A 172 35.10 -4.04 27.45
CA ASN A 172 35.23 -2.72 26.85
C ASN A 172 34.00 -2.35 25.99
N LEU A 173 32.78 -2.73 26.39
CA LEU A 173 31.56 -2.06 25.91
C LEU A 173 31.45 -0.66 26.54
N SER A 174 32.48 0.13 26.32
CA SER A 174 32.53 1.55 26.56
C SER A 174 32.04 2.24 25.30
N LEU A 175 30.81 2.75 25.31
CA LEU A 175 30.42 3.72 24.29
C LEU A 175 31.15 5.01 24.63
N SER A 176 32.20 5.34 23.85
CA SER A 176 32.80 6.67 23.90
C SER A 176 31.84 7.65 23.24
N PHE A 177 31.07 8.37 24.05
CA PHE A 177 30.31 9.52 23.58
C PHE A 177 31.30 10.67 23.39
N SER A 178 31.55 11.11 22.16
CA SER A 178 32.21 12.39 21.89
C SER A 178 31.17 13.35 21.31
N PRO A 179 30.82 14.43 22.01
CA PRO A 179 30.00 15.48 21.45
C PRO A 179 30.72 16.13 20.25
N THR A 180 29.97 16.54 19.23
CA THR A 180 30.53 17.00 17.95
C THR A 180 31.47 18.18 18.20
N PRO A 181 32.73 18.17 17.72
CA PRO A 181 33.70 19.18 18.10
C PRO A 181 33.24 20.55 17.60
N VAL A 182 32.94 21.45 18.54
CA VAL A 182 32.95 22.88 18.25
C VAL A 182 34.41 23.23 17.97
N THR A 183 34.73 23.49 16.71
CA THR A 183 36.08 23.83 16.26
C THR A 183 36.61 25.05 17.03
N TYR A 184 37.78 24.89 17.66
CA TYR A 184 38.62 25.88 18.34
C TYR A 184 38.15 26.42 19.70
N PHE A 185 38.66 25.87 20.81
CA PHE A 185 38.88 26.67 22.03
C PHE A 185 40.09 26.19 22.84
N GLU A 186 41.00 27.10 23.20
CA GLU A 186 42.19 26.85 24.02
C GLU A 186 41.81 26.52 25.47
N THR A 187 42.29 25.37 25.96
CA THR A 187 41.91 24.71 27.22
C THR A 187 42.26 25.45 28.52
N LYS A 188 43.14 26.47 28.51
CA LYS A 188 43.56 27.17 29.75
C LYS A 188 42.74 28.42 30.12
N ALA A 189 41.96 28.98 29.18
CA ALA A 189 41.06 30.08 29.48
C ALA A 189 39.71 29.58 30.04
N PHE A 190 39.38 28.31 29.80
CA PHE A 190 38.06 27.70 30.03
C PHE A 190 37.67 27.56 31.50
N ASP A 191 38.62 27.23 32.38
CA ASP A 191 38.38 27.09 33.83
C ASP A 191 37.88 28.39 34.49
N ARG A 192 38.16 29.55 33.88
CA ARG A 192 37.69 30.86 34.37
C ARG A 192 36.21 31.12 34.07
N TYR A 193 35.57 30.32 33.21
CA TYR A 193 34.21 30.52 32.72
C TYR A 193 33.27 29.37 33.07
N LEU A 194 33.55 28.63 34.16
CA LEU A 194 32.58 27.72 34.78
C LEU A 194 31.57 28.54 35.60
N ASP A 195 30.67 29.22 34.91
CA ASP A 195 29.72 30.20 35.41
C ASP A 195 28.39 29.59 35.89
N LEU A 196 28.13 28.32 35.57
CA LEU A 196 26.92 27.59 35.96
C LEU A 196 27.26 26.41 36.88
N GLU A 197 26.51 26.28 37.97
CA GLU A 197 26.62 25.18 38.92
C GLU A 197 25.43 24.23 38.78
N ILE A 198 25.70 22.95 38.59
CA ILE A 198 24.69 21.89 38.59
C ILE A 198 24.81 21.12 39.90
N ILE A 199 23.72 21.06 40.67
CA ILE A 199 23.69 20.34 41.94
C ILE A 199 23.06 18.97 41.72
N HIS A 200 23.78 17.92 42.11
CA HIS A 200 23.27 16.55 42.20
C HIS A 200 23.69 15.94 43.54
N ASN A 201 22.74 15.43 44.32
CA ASN A 201 22.96 14.88 45.67
C ASN A 201 23.86 15.78 46.55
N PHE A 202 23.48 17.05 46.69
CA PHE A 202 24.23 18.11 47.39
C PHE A 202 25.66 18.39 46.89
N THR A 203 26.10 17.71 45.83
CA THR A 203 27.43 17.87 45.24
C THR A 203 27.35 18.84 44.08
N PRO A 204 28.15 19.93 44.09
CA PRO A 204 28.17 20.90 43.00
C PRO A 204 29.12 20.49 41.87
N TYR A 205 28.62 20.55 40.64
CA TYR A 205 29.36 20.33 39.40
C TYR A 205 29.37 21.62 38.59
N ARG A 206 30.55 22.19 38.39
CA ARG A 206 30.72 23.49 37.71
C ARG A 206 30.89 23.26 36.21
N VAL A 207 30.04 23.88 35.40
CA VAL A 207 30.04 23.79 33.94
C VAL A 207 30.03 25.18 33.31
N ASN A 208 30.36 25.26 32.02
CA ASN A 208 30.19 26.48 31.24
C ASN A 208 28.74 26.56 30.69
N SER A 209 28.03 27.63 31.02
CA SER A 209 26.62 27.84 30.66
C SER A 209 26.37 27.78 29.15
N TYR A 210 27.27 28.36 28.36
CA TYR A 210 27.19 28.38 26.89
C TYR A 210 27.31 26.96 26.31
N LEU A 211 28.35 26.20 26.67
CA LEU A 211 28.49 24.81 26.21
C LEU A 211 27.35 23.93 26.70
N ALA A 212 26.98 24.04 27.98
CA ALA A 212 25.90 23.25 28.55
C ALA A 212 24.58 23.51 27.82
N SER A 213 24.28 24.75 27.43
CA SER A 213 23.10 25.11 26.66
C SER A 213 23.09 24.59 25.22
N ALA A 214 24.25 24.26 24.65
CA ALA A 214 24.35 23.66 23.33
C ALA A 214 23.93 22.17 23.31
N PHE A 215 24.07 21.49 24.45
CA PHE A 215 23.76 20.06 24.59
C PHE A 215 22.46 19.77 25.36
N SER A 216 22.08 20.66 26.29
CA SER A 216 20.91 20.49 27.15
C SER A 216 19.83 21.51 26.80
N THR A 217 18.70 20.99 26.34
CA THR A 217 17.49 21.81 26.06
C THR A 217 16.92 22.44 27.33
N ARG A 218 16.96 21.74 28.47
CA ARG A 218 16.51 22.30 29.76
C ARG A 218 17.38 23.46 30.22
N ILE A 219 18.71 23.34 30.12
CA ILE A 219 19.64 24.42 30.48
C ILE A 219 19.44 25.61 29.55
N GLN A 220 19.30 25.37 28.24
CA GLN A 220 19.02 26.42 27.27
C GLN A 220 17.73 27.19 27.59
N GLN A 221 16.63 26.48 27.88
CA GLN A 221 15.35 27.11 28.24
C GLN A 221 15.41 27.90 29.55
N ASN A 222 16.12 27.38 30.55
CA ASN A 222 16.34 28.06 31.83
C ASN A 222 17.16 29.35 31.66
N LEU A 223 18.20 29.34 30.83
CA LEU A 223 19.02 30.54 30.57
C LEU A 223 18.28 31.56 29.69
N LEU A 224 17.46 31.11 28.73
CA LEU A 224 16.60 32.00 27.94
C LEU A 224 15.54 32.70 28.79
N SER A 225 15.00 32.00 29.79
CA SER A 225 14.00 32.57 30.72
C SER A 225 14.64 33.40 31.83
N ASN A 226 15.85 33.05 32.29
CA ASN A 226 16.60 33.77 33.30
C ASN A 226 18.11 33.85 32.95
N PRO A 227 18.56 34.91 32.26
CA PRO A 227 19.95 35.04 31.82
C PRO A 227 21.00 35.16 32.94
N ILE A 228 20.58 35.48 34.17
CA ILE A 228 21.48 35.59 35.34
C ILE A 228 21.52 34.30 36.17
N LEU A 229 20.89 33.22 35.70
CA LEU A 229 20.87 31.95 36.39
C LEU A 229 22.27 31.33 36.41
N ASN A 230 22.77 31.09 37.62
CA ASN A 230 24.10 30.51 37.85
C ASN A 230 24.05 29.16 38.57
N ARG A 231 22.84 28.64 38.85
CA ARG A 231 22.64 27.37 39.55
C ARG A 231 21.40 26.65 39.05
N ILE A 232 21.52 25.35 38.78
CA ILE A 232 20.43 24.44 38.40
C ILE A 232 20.53 23.18 39.26
N GLU A 233 19.41 22.70 39.78
CA GLU A 233 19.36 21.44 40.53
C GLU A 233 18.85 20.32 39.63
N ALA A 234 19.54 19.17 39.65
CA ALA A 234 19.07 17.94 39.02
C ALA A 234 17.77 17.50 39.70
N ARG A 235 16.83 16.95 38.94
CA ARG A 235 15.54 16.52 39.50
C ARG A 235 15.65 15.16 40.20
N PHE A 236 16.63 14.34 39.84
CA PHE A 236 16.88 13.04 40.46
C PHE A 236 17.97 13.08 41.55
N ASN A 237 17.97 14.11 42.40
CA ASN A 237 18.99 14.32 43.44
C ASN A 237 19.20 13.14 44.41
N ASP A 238 18.18 12.31 44.63
CA ASP A 238 18.24 11.15 45.53
C ASP A 238 18.63 9.84 44.81
N TYR A 239 18.99 9.91 43.53
CA TYR A 239 19.35 8.74 42.73
C TYR A 239 20.86 8.65 42.58
N ASP A 240 21.49 7.71 43.29
CA ASP A 240 22.95 7.58 43.27
C ASP A 240 23.48 7.11 41.91
N GLY A 241 24.56 7.75 41.44
CA GLY A 241 25.28 7.35 40.24
C GLY A 241 26.37 8.34 39.83
N PRO A 242 27.13 8.03 38.77
CA PRO A 242 28.30 8.81 38.37
C PRO A 242 27.90 10.08 37.60
N PHE A 243 27.49 11.13 38.33
CA PHE A 243 27.07 12.41 37.73
C PHE A 243 28.20 13.10 36.96
N GLU A 244 29.45 12.74 37.20
CA GLU A 244 30.60 13.17 36.40
C GLU A 244 30.43 12.86 34.90
N VAL A 245 29.71 11.79 34.56
CA VAL A 245 29.39 11.45 33.16
C VAL A 245 28.52 12.55 32.51
N ILE A 246 27.60 13.12 33.28
CA ILE A 246 26.70 14.18 32.79
C ILE A 246 27.43 15.51 32.71
N SER A 247 28.19 15.86 33.76
CA SER A 247 28.96 17.11 33.78
C SER A 247 30.03 17.15 32.69
N ASN A 248 30.74 16.04 32.45
CA ASN A 248 31.71 15.92 31.37
C ASN A 248 31.05 16.04 29.99
N CYS A 249 29.88 15.44 29.79
CA CYS A 249 29.10 15.61 28.56
C CYS A 249 28.76 17.09 28.29
N LEU A 250 28.30 17.82 29.32
CA LEU A 250 27.99 19.25 29.22
C LEU A 250 29.22 20.13 28.98
N LEU A 251 30.41 19.65 29.36
CA LEU A 251 31.69 20.28 29.08
C LEU A 251 32.30 19.86 27.73
N ASN A 252 31.54 19.18 26.88
CA ASN A 252 31.99 18.66 25.60
C ASN A 252 33.16 17.65 25.73
N GLN A 253 33.23 16.90 26.83
CA GLN A 253 34.26 15.90 27.07
C GLN A 253 33.77 14.50 26.68
N PRO A 254 34.67 13.60 26.27
CA PRO A 254 34.31 12.24 25.98
C PRO A 254 33.88 11.50 27.24
N VAL A 255 32.78 10.76 27.18
CA VAL A 255 32.28 9.99 28.33
C VAL A 255 32.01 8.54 27.97
N GLU A 256 32.12 7.68 28.97
CA GLU A 256 31.95 6.24 28.86
C GLU A 256 30.62 5.80 29.44
N ILE A 257 29.78 5.20 28.58
CA ILE A 257 28.51 4.59 28.99
C ILE A 257 28.74 3.09 29.09
N THR A 258 28.51 2.54 30.28
CA THR A 258 28.60 1.12 30.60
C THR A 258 27.21 0.56 30.91
N LEU A 259 27.08 -0.77 30.99
CA LEU A 259 25.82 -1.38 31.46
C LEU A 259 25.45 -0.90 32.87
N GLU A 260 26.43 -0.76 33.76
CA GLU A 260 26.19 -0.40 35.17
C GLU A 260 25.66 1.03 35.33
N ASN A 261 26.14 1.99 34.51
CA ASN A 261 25.73 3.38 34.62
C ASN A 261 24.59 3.78 33.67
N ALA A 262 24.23 2.94 32.68
CA ALA A 262 23.33 3.33 31.60
C ALA A 262 21.96 3.85 32.05
N ILE A 263 21.34 3.25 33.08
CA ILE A 263 20.02 3.69 33.58
C ILE A 263 20.12 5.08 34.23
N PHE A 264 21.13 5.29 35.07
CA PHE A 264 21.41 6.58 35.69
C PHE A 264 21.66 7.66 34.62
N VAL A 265 22.57 7.37 33.68
CA VAL A 265 22.93 8.31 32.61
C VAL A 265 21.73 8.64 31.75
N PHE A 266 20.86 7.67 31.45
CA PHE A 266 19.62 7.90 30.70
C PHE A 266 18.63 8.80 31.46
N LEU A 267 18.42 8.58 32.76
CA LEU A 267 17.53 9.39 33.58
C LEU A 267 17.98 10.85 33.64
N GLU A 268 19.26 11.08 33.93
CA GLU A 268 19.83 12.42 33.95
C GLU A 268 19.83 13.08 32.57
N ALA A 269 20.16 12.32 31.52
CA ALA A 269 20.08 12.82 30.15
C ALA A 269 18.65 13.22 29.78
N ALA A 270 17.63 12.48 30.24
CA ALA A 270 16.23 12.82 30.06
C ALA A 270 15.83 14.08 30.86
N ASP A 271 16.30 14.22 32.10
CA ASP A 271 16.05 15.40 32.93
C ASP A 271 16.63 16.68 32.30
N PHE A 272 17.88 16.62 31.85
CA PHE A 272 18.54 17.74 31.18
C PHE A 272 18.14 17.89 29.70
N GLY A 273 17.40 16.93 29.13
CA GLY A 273 17.01 16.95 27.72
C GLY A 273 18.21 16.91 26.76
N ILE A 274 19.17 16.02 27.02
CA ILE A 274 20.37 15.78 26.21
C ILE A 274 20.08 14.66 25.20
N GLU A 275 19.45 15.02 24.08
CA GLU A 275 18.89 14.06 23.11
C GLU A 275 19.88 13.00 22.61
N LYS A 276 21.12 13.41 22.30
CA LYS A 276 22.14 12.50 21.81
C LYS A 276 22.50 11.43 22.85
N LEU A 277 22.59 11.81 24.11
CA LEU A 277 22.92 10.90 25.21
C LEU A 277 21.75 9.97 25.53
N ILE A 278 20.50 10.46 25.46
CA ILE A 278 19.28 9.64 25.54
C ILE A 278 19.31 8.55 24.45
N LYS A 279 19.61 8.93 23.20
CA LYS A 279 19.66 7.99 22.08
C LYS A 279 20.74 6.93 22.23
N ASP A 280 21.95 7.33 22.65
CA ASP A 280 23.11 6.44 22.74
C ASP A 280 23.01 5.48 23.95
N THR A 281 22.38 5.90 25.05
CA THR A 281 22.13 5.05 26.24
C THR A 281 20.93 4.10 26.07
N SER A 282 19.96 4.46 25.24
CA SER A 282 18.67 3.74 25.12
C SER A 282 18.81 2.25 24.84
N GLY A 283 19.81 1.85 24.04
CA GLY A 283 20.05 0.43 23.73
C GLY A 283 20.50 -0.38 24.95
N LEU A 284 21.42 0.16 25.74
CA LEU A 284 21.95 -0.47 26.97
C LEU A 284 20.91 -0.50 28.09
N VAL A 285 20.09 0.56 28.20
CA VAL A 285 18.96 0.57 29.12
C VAL A 285 17.97 -0.52 28.74
N PHE A 286 17.58 -0.59 27.45
CA PHE A 286 16.64 -1.58 26.96
C PHE A 286 17.08 -3.02 27.28
N SER A 287 18.36 -3.36 27.08
CA SER A 287 18.88 -4.70 27.37
C SER A 287 18.82 -5.10 28.85
N GLN A 288 18.65 -4.15 29.75
CA GLN A 288 18.59 -4.38 31.20
C GLN A 288 17.17 -4.38 31.77
N LEU A 289 16.18 -4.05 30.94
CA LEU A 289 14.80 -3.94 31.40
C LEU A 289 14.21 -5.31 31.72
N THR A 290 13.45 -5.32 32.81
CA THR A 290 12.50 -6.37 33.20
C THR A 290 11.15 -5.69 33.37
N THR A 291 10.07 -6.46 33.49
CA THR A 291 8.73 -5.88 33.71
C THR A 291 8.71 -4.91 34.89
N LYS A 292 9.31 -5.31 36.02
CA LYS A 292 9.48 -4.46 37.20
C LYS A 292 10.32 -3.20 36.92
N LYS A 293 11.53 -3.37 36.36
CA LYS A 293 12.42 -2.23 36.06
C LYS A 293 11.82 -1.26 35.05
N SER A 294 10.98 -1.73 34.13
CA SER A 294 10.31 -0.87 33.17
C SER A 294 9.29 0.06 33.85
N LEU A 295 8.56 -0.42 34.86
CA LEU A 295 7.66 0.40 35.67
C LEU A 295 8.44 1.37 36.56
N GLU A 296 9.49 0.90 37.24
CA GLU A 296 10.37 1.76 38.05
C GLU A 296 10.97 2.89 37.20
N LEU A 297 11.37 2.60 35.95
CA LEU A 297 11.87 3.62 35.02
C LEU A 297 10.78 4.61 34.61
N TYR A 298 9.56 4.14 34.34
CA TYR A 298 8.43 5.03 34.03
C TYR A 298 8.09 5.95 35.21
N GLU A 299 8.02 5.42 36.44
CA GLU A 299 7.73 6.21 37.65
C GLU A 299 8.74 7.34 37.85
N LYS A 300 10.01 7.11 37.50
CA LYS A 300 11.05 8.15 37.52
C LYS A 300 10.85 9.17 36.41
N LEU A 301 10.63 8.74 35.18
CA LEU A 301 10.46 9.66 34.04
C LEU A 301 9.17 10.51 34.15
N GLN A 302 8.14 9.97 34.78
CA GLN A 302 6.90 10.70 35.07
C GLN A 302 7.16 11.92 35.98
N GLN A 303 8.15 11.88 36.88
CA GLN A 303 8.51 13.01 37.76
C GLN A 303 9.04 14.22 36.99
N ILE A 304 9.46 14.02 35.73
CA ILE A 304 10.05 15.04 34.88
C ILE A 304 9.21 15.32 33.62
N ASP A 305 7.97 14.83 33.57
CA ASP A 305 7.05 14.91 32.42
C ASP A 305 7.60 14.29 31.12
N VAL A 306 8.46 13.29 31.24
CA VAL A 306 8.95 12.49 30.11
C VAL A 306 8.21 11.16 30.08
N PHE A 307 7.46 10.91 29.00
CA PHE A 307 6.57 9.74 28.90
C PHE A 307 7.04 8.70 27.88
N GLU A 308 8.11 8.99 27.13
CA GLU A 308 8.63 8.11 26.08
C GLU A 308 10.06 7.67 26.38
N GLY A 309 10.40 6.45 25.98
CA GLY A 309 11.73 5.88 26.20
C GLY A 309 11.79 4.37 25.94
N PRO A 310 12.93 3.73 26.25
CA PRO A 310 13.13 2.30 26.02
C PRO A 310 12.14 1.41 26.81
N HIS A 311 11.59 1.92 27.92
CA HIS A 311 10.56 1.21 28.69
C HIS A 311 9.27 1.00 27.90
N VAL A 312 8.84 1.94 27.04
CA VAL A 312 7.63 1.80 26.22
C VAL A 312 7.80 0.65 25.22
N ASP A 313 8.94 0.62 24.53
CA ASP A 313 9.29 -0.46 23.60
C ASP A 313 9.29 -1.82 24.31
N PHE A 314 9.87 -1.88 25.52
CA PHE A 314 9.95 -3.10 26.29
C PHE A 314 8.58 -3.58 26.76
N MET A 315 7.77 -2.68 27.34
CA MET A 315 6.42 -2.98 27.80
C MET A 315 5.53 -3.46 26.66
N ALA A 316 5.67 -2.89 25.46
CA ALA A 316 4.93 -3.33 24.28
C ALA A 316 5.32 -4.76 23.85
N MET A 317 6.61 -5.10 23.89
CA MET A 317 7.10 -6.44 23.55
C MET A 317 6.72 -7.50 24.60
N HIS A 318 6.56 -7.10 25.86
CA HIS A 318 6.24 -7.97 27.00
C HIS A 318 4.83 -7.74 27.55
N ILE A 319 3.88 -7.29 26.71
CA ILE A 319 2.57 -6.82 27.17
C ILE A 319 1.78 -7.90 27.95
N ASP A 320 1.83 -9.16 27.53
CA ASP A 320 1.13 -10.24 28.24
C ASP A 320 1.64 -10.42 29.69
N GLU A 321 2.93 -10.19 29.94
CA GLU A 321 3.52 -10.23 31.28
C GLU A 321 3.14 -8.98 32.09
N MET A 322 3.11 -7.81 31.43
CA MET A 322 2.73 -6.54 32.05
C MET A 322 1.28 -6.55 32.55
N LEU A 323 0.36 -7.15 31.78
CA LEU A 323 -1.06 -7.24 32.16
C LEU A 323 -1.32 -8.06 33.44
N LEU A 324 -0.34 -8.86 33.90
CA LEU A 324 -0.43 -9.61 35.16
C LEU A 324 -0.03 -8.78 36.38
N ILE A 325 0.51 -7.58 36.17
CA ILE A 325 1.05 -6.71 37.22
C ILE A 325 0.00 -5.64 37.54
N PRO A 326 -0.58 -5.60 38.76
CA PRO A 326 -1.59 -4.60 39.12
C PRO A 326 -1.11 -3.15 38.94
N GLN A 327 0.15 -2.87 39.29
CA GLN A 327 0.75 -1.53 39.15
C GLN A 327 0.79 -1.02 37.71
N PHE A 328 0.71 -1.91 36.71
CA PHE A 328 0.66 -1.50 35.31
C PHE A 328 -0.61 -0.71 34.98
N PHE A 329 -1.70 -0.96 35.70
CA PHE A 329 -2.97 -0.26 35.50
C PHE A 329 -3.05 1.09 36.21
N ASP A 330 -2.07 1.40 37.06
CA ASP A 330 -1.94 2.69 37.74
C ASP A 330 -1.19 3.73 36.88
N VAL A 331 -0.59 3.32 35.75
CA VAL A 331 0.13 4.21 34.84
C VAL A 331 -0.83 5.13 34.06
N SER A 332 -0.29 6.20 33.48
CA SER A 332 -1.11 7.17 32.74
C SER A 332 -1.74 6.58 31.47
N VAL A 333 -2.94 7.05 31.13
CA VAL A 333 -3.65 6.68 29.89
C VAL A 333 -2.79 7.01 28.65
N ASN A 334 -2.00 8.07 28.71
CA ASN A 334 -1.07 8.44 27.63
C ASN A 334 0.02 7.40 27.44
N LEU A 335 0.63 6.91 28.53
CA LEU A 335 1.61 5.82 28.45
C LEU A 335 0.98 4.56 27.85
N LEU A 336 -0.18 4.14 28.34
CA LEU A 336 -0.90 2.97 27.80
C LEU A 336 -1.18 3.13 26.31
N ALA A 337 -1.62 4.31 25.87
CA ALA A 337 -1.81 4.59 24.45
C ALA A 337 -0.51 4.51 23.65
N SER A 338 0.61 5.02 24.18
CA SER A 338 1.94 4.92 23.55
C SER A 338 2.43 3.47 23.45
N ILE A 339 2.19 2.65 24.48
CA ILE A 339 2.49 1.21 24.47
C ILE A 339 1.65 0.49 23.42
N PHE A 340 0.34 0.74 23.39
CA PHE A 340 -0.57 0.06 22.46
C PHE A 340 -0.43 0.52 21.01
N ARG A 341 0.05 1.74 20.76
CA ARG A 341 0.40 2.23 19.41
C ARG A 341 1.78 1.74 18.95
N ASN A 342 2.60 1.22 19.86
CA ASN A 342 3.96 0.85 19.54
C ASN A 342 4.00 -0.28 18.49
N LYS A 343 4.81 -0.08 17.43
CA LYS A 343 4.96 -1.07 16.34
C LYS A 343 5.51 -2.42 16.80
N LYS A 344 6.12 -2.48 17.98
CA LYS A 344 6.68 -3.70 18.59
C LYS A 344 5.70 -4.44 19.52
N LEU A 345 4.46 -3.96 19.64
CA LEU A 345 3.43 -4.59 20.46
C LEU A 345 3.25 -6.05 20.05
N THR A 346 3.53 -6.97 20.97
CA THR A 346 3.47 -8.41 20.72
C THR A 346 2.47 -9.06 21.67
N ILE A 347 1.25 -9.33 21.17
CA ILE A 347 0.17 -9.93 21.97
C ILE A 347 0.13 -11.44 21.71
N LYS A 348 0.52 -12.26 22.69
CA LYS A 348 0.43 -13.73 22.62
C LYS A 348 -0.98 -14.22 22.86
N ASN A 349 -1.70 -13.66 23.83
CA ASN A 349 -3.09 -14.03 24.15
C ASN A 349 -4.05 -12.88 23.89
N GLN A 350 -4.54 -12.80 22.64
CA GLN A 350 -5.39 -11.71 22.16
C GLN A 350 -6.74 -11.64 22.87
N GLN A 351 -7.35 -12.78 23.24
CA GLN A 351 -8.61 -12.80 23.98
C GLN A 351 -8.42 -12.28 25.40
N ASN A 352 -7.35 -12.70 26.09
CA ASN A 352 -7.05 -12.21 27.44
C ASN A 352 -6.76 -10.70 27.44
N PHE A 353 -5.97 -10.23 26.48
CA PHE A 353 -5.70 -8.81 26.28
C PHE A 353 -7.00 -8.01 26.08
N CYS A 354 -7.88 -8.46 25.19
CA CYS A 354 -9.19 -7.86 24.96
C CYS A 354 -10.01 -7.76 26.26
N ASN A 355 -10.17 -8.87 26.98
CA ASN A 355 -11.00 -8.91 28.17
C ASN A 355 -10.48 -7.98 29.27
N ILE A 356 -9.16 -7.98 29.50
CA ILE A 356 -8.52 -7.13 30.50
C ILE A 356 -8.66 -5.66 30.12
N LEU A 357 -8.36 -5.29 28.86
CA LEU A 357 -8.46 -3.91 28.40
C LEU A 357 -9.91 -3.39 28.45
N LEU A 358 -10.89 -4.24 28.08
CA LEU A 358 -12.30 -3.89 28.21
C LEU A 358 -12.73 -3.64 29.65
N THR A 359 -12.33 -4.51 30.56
CA THR A 359 -12.63 -4.38 32.00
C THR A 359 -12.03 -3.08 32.54
N PHE A 360 -10.76 -2.83 32.23
CA PHE A 360 -10.04 -1.63 32.62
C PHE A 360 -10.71 -0.35 32.07
N ILE A 361 -11.18 -0.33 30.82
CA ILE A 361 -11.91 0.81 30.26
C ILE A 361 -13.26 1.01 30.96
N GLN A 362 -13.97 -0.07 31.29
CA GLN A 362 -15.29 -0.01 31.92
C GLN A 362 -15.26 0.54 33.35
N GLU A 363 -14.20 0.28 34.11
CA GLU A 363 -14.01 0.81 35.47
C GLU A 363 -13.94 2.35 35.52
N ASN A 364 -13.39 3.01 34.50
CA ASN A 364 -13.31 4.46 34.41
C ASN A 364 -13.42 4.95 32.95
N GLN A 365 -14.65 4.87 32.42
CA GLN A 365 -14.93 5.18 31.01
C GLN A 365 -14.60 6.62 30.62
N LYS A 366 -14.74 7.59 31.55
CA LYS A 366 -14.57 9.01 31.23
C LYS A 366 -13.13 9.33 30.77
N GLU A 367 -12.16 8.75 31.46
CA GLU A 367 -10.73 8.98 31.21
C GLU A 367 -10.13 7.96 30.25
N ARG A 368 -10.59 6.70 30.31
CA ARG A 368 -9.96 5.56 29.59
C ARG A 368 -10.57 5.29 28.21
N LYS A 369 -11.64 5.99 27.80
CA LYS A 369 -12.32 5.77 26.51
C LYS A 369 -11.41 5.84 25.28
N SER A 370 -10.32 6.62 25.33
CA SER A 370 -9.38 6.74 24.20
C SER A 370 -8.61 5.45 23.93
N LEU A 371 -8.54 4.53 24.90
CA LEU A 371 -7.85 3.25 24.76
C LEU A 371 -8.66 2.23 23.95
N ILE A 372 -9.94 2.49 23.73
CA ILE A 372 -10.85 1.55 23.06
C ILE A 372 -10.43 1.27 21.61
N GLN A 373 -9.77 2.24 20.96
CA GLN A 373 -9.25 2.10 19.60
C GLN A 373 -8.14 1.05 19.47
N PHE A 374 -7.54 0.62 20.58
CA PHE A 374 -6.47 -0.37 20.60
C PHE A 374 -6.94 -1.80 20.86
N LEU A 375 -8.26 -2.02 20.99
CA LEU A 375 -8.80 -3.37 21.12
C LEU A 375 -8.52 -4.16 19.84
N PRO A 376 -7.89 -5.35 19.91
CA PRO A 376 -7.73 -6.22 18.77
C PRO A 376 -9.08 -6.89 18.44
N LEU A 377 -10.05 -6.09 17.99
CA LEU A 377 -11.41 -6.53 17.68
C LEU A 377 -11.37 -7.76 16.78
N LYS A 378 -10.47 -7.77 15.80
CA LYS A 378 -10.15 -8.89 14.89
C LYS A 378 -10.18 -10.28 15.57
N GLU A 379 -9.78 -10.37 16.82
CA GLU A 379 -9.52 -11.64 17.52
C GLU A 379 -10.56 -11.95 18.61
N MET A 380 -11.55 -11.06 18.76
CA MET A 380 -12.66 -11.16 19.70
C MET A 380 -13.77 -12.09 19.17
N ASP A 381 -14.40 -12.86 20.05
CA ASP A 381 -15.58 -13.63 19.70
C ASP A 381 -16.79 -12.74 19.36
N TYR A 382 -17.75 -13.31 18.62
CA TYR A 382 -18.90 -12.56 18.09
C TYR A 382 -19.77 -11.95 19.19
N ASP A 383 -20.03 -12.69 20.27
CA ASP A 383 -20.93 -12.24 21.34
C ASP A 383 -20.29 -11.08 22.12
N SER A 384 -18.99 -11.19 22.42
CA SER A 384 -18.21 -10.11 23.03
C SER A 384 -18.18 -8.86 22.15
N ALA A 385 -17.94 -8.99 20.85
CA ALA A 385 -17.93 -7.85 19.93
C ALA A 385 -19.31 -7.17 19.80
N VAL A 386 -20.39 -7.95 19.74
CA VAL A 386 -21.76 -7.42 19.71
C VAL A 386 -22.10 -6.71 21.02
N SER A 387 -21.70 -7.26 22.17
CA SER A 387 -21.91 -6.63 23.47
C SER A 387 -21.18 -5.29 23.58
N LEU A 388 -19.97 -5.20 23.00
CA LEU A 388 -19.17 -3.98 22.95
C LEU A 388 -19.86 -2.88 22.14
N ILE A 389 -20.30 -3.20 20.92
CA ILE A 389 -20.94 -2.25 20.00
C ILE A 389 -22.29 -1.75 20.56
N LYS A 390 -23.03 -2.63 21.24
CA LYS A 390 -24.33 -2.29 21.85
C LYS A 390 -24.21 -1.44 23.11
N ASN A 391 -23.01 -1.28 23.67
CA ASN A 391 -22.82 -0.50 24.88
C ASN A 391 -22.97 1.00 24.58
N PRO A 392 -24.01 1.69 25.10
CA PRO A 392 -24.31 3.08 24.75
C PRO A 392 -23.25 4.07 25.26
N SER A 393 -22.38 3.66 26.20
CA SER A 393 -21.28 4.48 26.69
C SER A 393 -20.07 4.52 25.73
N ILE A 394 -20.05 3.65 24.71
CA ILE A 394 -18.95 3.52 23.77
C ILE A 394 -19.25 4.34 22.51
N ASN A 395 -18.38 5.30 22.21
CA ASN A 395 -18.42 6.02 20.94
C ASN A 395 -17.79 5.15 19.84
N ILE A 396 -18.64 4.62 18.96
CA ILE A 396 -18.27 3.76 17.83
C ILE A 396 -17.26 4.44 16.89
N ASN A 397 -17.19 5.78 16.84
CA ASN A 397 -16.21 6.48 16.03
C ASN A 397 -14.75 6.18 16.45
N HIS A 398 -14.51 5.83 17.71
CA HIS A 398 -13.19 5.39 18.18
C HIS A 398 -12.87 3.93 17.82
N LEU A 399 -13.84 3.21 17.26
CA LEU A 399 -13.72 1.81 16.85
C LEU A 399 -13.74 1.63 15.34
N ILE A 400 -13.74 2.71 14.53
CA ILE A 400 -13.88 2.61 13.06
C ILE A 400 -12.82 1.68 12.47
N GLU A 401 -11.52 1.92 12.73
CA GLU A 401 -10.45 1.10 12.15
C GLU A 401 -10.50 -0.36 12.64
N PRO A 402 -10.58 -0.66 13.96
CA PRO A 402 -10.56 -2.04 14.41
C PRO A 402 -11.86 -2.77 14.08
N LEU A 403 -13.01 -2.07 14.01
CA LEU A 403 -14.29 -2.63 13.60
C LEU A 403 -14.30 -2.96 12.12
N LEU A 404 -13.73 -2.11 11.27
CA LEU A 404 -13.59 -2.38 9.84
C LEU A 404 -12.73 -3.62 9.61
N ALA A 405 -11.58 -3.73 10.31
CA ALA A 405 -10.74 -4.92 10.27
C ALA A 405 -11.45 -6.18 10.80
N TYR A 406 -12.27 -6.05 11.84
CA TYR A 406 -13.09 -7.14 12.39
C TYR A 406 -14.15 -7.62 11.41
N LEU A 407 -14.90 -6.69 10.80
CA LEU A 407 -15.91 -6.96 9.79
C LEU A 407 -15.28 -7.58 8.53
N GLN A 408 -14.07 -7.17 8.16
CA GLN A 408 -13.30 -7.77 7.07
C GLN A 408 -12.87 -9.21 7.38
N LYS A 409 -12.49 -9.55 8.61
CA LYS A 409 -12.10 -10.92 9.02
C LYS A 409 -13.31 -11.85 9.18
N ASN A 410 -14.38 -11.35 9.80
CA ASN A 410 -15.63 -12.08 10.02
C ASN A 410 -16.62 -11.98 8.88
N ARG A 411 -16.19 -11.43 7.73
CA ARG A 411 -16.68 -11.94 6.45
C ARG A 411 -16.38 -13.44 6.44
N LYS A 412 -17.35 -14.22 6.93
CA LYS A 412 -17.61 -15.53 6.34
C LYS A 412 -17.51 -15.27 4.85
N THR A 413 -16.51 -15.86 4.21
CA THR A 413 -16.62 -16.10 2.79
C THR A 413 -17.87 -16.97 2.65
N ASN A 414 -19.03 -16.33 2.56
CA ASN A 414 -20.03 -16.73 1.60
C ASN A 414 -19.24 -16.74 0.30
N ARG A 415 -18.66 -17.90 -0.01
CA ARG A 415 -18.36 -18.27 -1.37
C ARG A 415 -19.63 -17.91 -2.12
N ASN A 416 -19.51 -16.91 -2.99
CA ASN A 416 -20.55 -16.26 -3.76
C ASN A 416 -20.99 -14.88 -3.24
N SER A 417 -20.06 -13.97 -2.94
CA SER A 417 -20.22 -12.65 -3.56
C SER A 417 -19.86 -12.83 -5.04
N TYR A 418 -20.84 -13.30 -5.81
CA TYR A 418 -20.76 -13.14 -7.23
C TYR A 418 -20.87 -11.65 -7.50
N GLU A 419 -19.92 -11.09 -8.24
CA GLU A 419 -20.15 -9.84 -8.94
C GLU A 419 -21.21 -10.10 -10.01
N ILE A 420 -22.29 -9.35 -9.97
CA ILE A 420 -23.43 -9.51 -10.86
C ILE A 420 -23.25 -8.55 -12.02
N TYR A 421 -23.08 -9.10 -13.22
CA TYR A 421 -23.03 -8.32 -14.44
C TYR A 421 -24.37 -8.44 -15.15
N HIS A 422 -25.13 -7.35 -15.13
CA HIS A 422 -26.38 -7.22 -15.83
C HIS A 422 -26.12 -7.06 -17.33
N CYS A 423 -26.24 -8.14 -18.09
CA CYS A 423 -26.09 -8.12 -19.54
C CYS A 423 -27.46 -7.85 -20.18
N VAL A 424 -27.90 -6.58 -20.11
CA VAL A 424 -29.21 -6.11 -20.62
C VAL A 424 -29.04 -5.23 -21.85
N LYS A 425 -29.98 -5.33 -22.80
CA LYS A 425 -30.06 -4.45 -23.97
C LYS A 425 -30.73 -3.12 -23.56
N ASN A 426 -29.95 -2.10 -23.21
CA ASN A 426 -30.47 -0.74 -23.00
C ASN A 426 -29.85 0.26 -24.00
N PRO A 427 -30.63 0.87 -24.91
CA PRO A 427 -30.11 1.82 -25.91
C PRO A 427 -29.73 3.22 -25.40
N ASN A 428 -29.94 3.56 -24.11
CA ASN A 428 -30.04 4.96 -23.67
C ASN A 428 -29.27 5.36 -22.38
N GLU A 429 -28.31 4.58 -21.86
CA GLU A 429 -27.63 4.96 -20.60
C GLU A 429 -26.29 5.70 -20.79
N SER A 430 -26.16 6.80 -20.04
CA SER A 430 -25.02 7.72 -19.93
C SER A 430 -23.88 7.20 -19.03
N SER A 431 -23.69 5.88 -18.93
CA SER A 431 -22.77 5.24 -17.97
C SER A 431 -21.34 5.03 -18.50
N PHE A 432 -20.88 5.86 -19.43
CA PHE A 432 -19.55 5.73 -20.03
C PHE A 432 -18.79 7.05 -20.06
N GLY A 433 -17.52 6.98 -19.63
CA GLY A 433 -16.56 8.09 -19.61
C GLY A 433 -15.48 7.91 -18.54
N VAL A 434 -14.46 8.76 -18.53
CA VAL A 434 -13.32 8.70 -17.59
C VAL A 434 -13.79 8.89 -16.16
N PHE A 435 -14.62 9.91 -15.88
CA PHE A 435 -15.14 10.13 -14.53
C PHE A 435 -16.10 9.02 -14.13
N ALA A 436 -17.01 8.58 -15.00
CA ALA A 436 -17.87 7.43 -14.71
C ALA A 436 -17.07 6.16 -14.36
N THR A 437 -15.95 5.94 -15.05
CA THR A 437 -15.04 4.80 -14.80
C THR A 437 -14.39 4.93 -13.42
N LEU A 438 -13.82 6.10 -13.11
CA LEU A 438 -13.22 6.37 -11.80
C LEU A 438 -14.26 6.32 -10.68
N CYS A 439 -15.48 6.82 -10.90
CA CYS A 439 -16.59 6.75 -9.94
C CYS A 439 -16.94 5.28 -9.60
N ASN A 440 -16.96 4.42 -10.61
CA ASN A 440 -17.20 2.99 -10.43
C ASN A 440 -16.03 2.31 -9.69
N GLU A 441 -14.79 2.70 -9.98
CA GLU A 441 -13.60 2.18 -9.30
C GLU A 441 -13.57 2.53 -7.80
N CYS A 442 -13.93 3.77 -7.43
CA CYS A 442 -13.96 4.19 -6.02
C CYS A 442 -15.33 4.04 -5.35
N ASN A 443 -16.38 3.61 -6.06
CA ASN A 443 -17.76 3.50 -5.59
C ASN A 443 -18.27 4.81 -4.93
N GLY A 444 -18.03 5.94 -5.60
CA GLY A 444 -18.41 7.28 -5.17
C GLY A 444 -17.72 8.38 -6.01
N ASN A 445 -17.78 9.66 -5.61
CA ASN A 445 -17.17 10.75 -6.38
C ASN A 445 -15.61 10.68 -6.30
N PRO A 446 -14.87 10.59 -7.42
CA PRO A 446 -13.41 10.48 -7.44
C PRO A 446 -12.66 11.60 -6.71
N HIS A 447 -13.30 12.75 -6.54
CA HIS A 447 -12.77 13.84 -5.75
C HIS A 447 -12.68 13.51 -4.26
N ASP A 448 -13.69 12.86 -3.70
CA ASP A 448 -13.77 12.52 -2.27
C ASP A 448 -12.75 11.43 -1.89
N PHE A 449 -12.31 10.64 -2.87
CA PHE A 449 -11.30 9.58 -2.73
C PHE A 449 -9.91 10.01 -3.16
N ASP A 450 -9.71 11.31 -3.42
CA ASP A 450 -8.41 11.89 -3.75
C ASP A 450 -7.79 11.35 -5.06
N LEU A 451 -8.61 10.75 -5.94
CA LEU A 451 -8.22 10.22 -7.25
C LEU A 451 -8.18 11.32 -8.33
N VAL A 452 -9.11 12.28 -8.24
CA VAL A 452 -9.15 13.47 -9.09
C VAL A 452 -9.30 14.70 -8.22
N ASN A 453 -8.31 15.59 -8.23
CA ASN A 453 -8.47 16.87 -7.56
C ASN A 453 -9.09 17.90 -8.52
N ILE A 454 -10.11 18.62 -8.06
CA ILE A 454 -10.79 19.66 -8.85
C ILE A 454 -10.38 21.00 -8.27
N THR A 455 -9.80 21.85 -9.12
CA THR A 455 -9.47 23.23 -8.77
C THR A 455 -10.19 24.15 -9.75
N SER A 456 -10.63 25.31 -9.29
CA SER A 456 -11.31 26.26 -10.15
C SER A 456 -11.10 27.68 -9.67
N SER A 457 -11.55 28.65 -10.45
CA SER A 457 -11.60 30.05 -10.02
C SER A 457 -12.64 30.35 -8.92
N SER A 458 -13.38 29.35 -8.41
CA SER A 458 -14.31 29.44 -7.26
C SER A 458 -14.38 28.11 -6.45
N CYS A 459 -15.28 27.99 -5.47
CA CYS A 459 -15.43 26.77 -4.65
C CYS A 459 -16.34 25.73 -5.33
N ILE A 460 -15.89 24.50 -5.65
CA ILE A 460 -16.80 23.35 -5.90
C ILE A 460 -16.10 21.96 -5.95
N ASN A 461 -16.88 20.91 -5.65
CA ASN A 461 -16.46 19.49 -5.65
C ASN A 461 -17.40 18.54 -6.47
N MET A 462 -18.56 19.00 -6.98
CA MET A 462 -19.66 18.09 -7.43
C MET A 462 -19.88 17.97 -8.96
N VAL A 463 -19.05 18.62 -9.80
CA VAL A 463 -19.28 18.72 -11.27
C VAL A 463 -19.07 17.40 -12.03
N ILE A 464 -18.41 16.43 -11.42
CA ILE A 464 -18.11 15.10 -12.01
C ILE A 464 -18.98 13.98 -11.43
N ASP A 465 -19.93 14.31 -10.54
CA ASP A 465 -20.87 13.33 -9.98
C ASP A 465 -22.03 13.11 -10.96
N ALA A 466 -22.17 11.86 -11.42
CA ALA A 466 -23.22 11.47 -12.36
C ALA A 466 -24.64 11.56 -11.78
N THR A 467 -24.78 11.60 -10.45
CA THR A 467 -26.06 11.73 -9.73
C THR A 467 -26.45 13.17 -9.47
N TRP A 468 -25.58 14.14 -9.77
CA TRP A 468 -25.82 15.54 -9.53
C TRP A 468 -26.74 16.18 -10.59
N ASP A 469 -27.75 16.91 -10.12
CA ASP A 469 -28.81 17.51 -10.93
C ASP A 469 -28.80 19.06 -10.91
N SER A 470 -27.76 19.67 -10.34
CA SER A 470 -27.60 21.13 -10.25
C SER A 470 -26.46 21.64 -11.14
N TYR A 471 -26.03 22.90 -10.93
CA TYR A 471 -24.96 23.53 -11.70
C TYR A 471 -23.96 24.27 -10.86
N TRP A 472 -22.75 24.38 -11.40
CA TRP A 472 -21.69 25.22 -10.88
C TRP A 472 -21.57 26.47 -11.71
N SER A 473 -21.24 27.59 -11.06
CA SER A 473 -20.95 28.85 -11.72
C SER A 473 -19.76 29.59 -11.12
N THR A 474 -19.06 30.36 -11.96
CA THR A 474 -18.03 31.32 -11.52
C THR A 474 -18.61 32.72 -11.36
N PRO A 475 -17.91 33.60 -10.60
CA PRO A 475 -18.13 35.05 -10.70
C PRO A 475 -17.96 35.54 -12.14
N ASN A 476 -18.57 36.70 -12.47
CA ASN A 476 -18.53 37.30 -13.80
C ASN A 476 -17.13 37.87 -14.15
N ILE A 477 -16.17 36.99 -14.40
CA ILE A 477 -14.77 37.32 -14.64
C ILE A 477 -14.33 36.68 -15.98
N PRO A 478 -13.74 37.46 -16.91
CA PRO A 478 -13.21 36.93 -18.17
C PRO A 478 -12.21 35.78 -17.94
N ASN A 479 -12.20 34.79 -18.84
CA ASN A 479 -11.31 33.63 -18.78
C ASN A 479 -11.47 32.77 -17.50
N SER A 480 -12.69 32.71 -16.95
CA SER A 480 -13.06 31.77 -15.88
C SER A 480 -12.79 30.32 -16.30
N TRP A 481 -12.32 29.49 -15.35
CA TRP A 481 -11.85 28.13 -15.65
C TRP A 481 -12.11 27.12 -14.52
N ILE A 482 -12.13 25.84 -14.91
CA ILE A 482 -12.13 24.66 -14.04
C ILE A 482 -11.04 23.69 -14.52
N CYS A 483 -10.29 23.12 -13.59
CA CYS A 483 -9.15 22.25 -13.85
C CYS A 483 -9.30 20.93 -13.07
N PHE A 484 -9.04 19.83 -13.76
CA PHE A 484 -9.07 18.47 -13.25
C PHE A 484 -7.64 17.95 -13.20
N ASP A 485 -7.13 17.65 -12.00
CA ASP A 485 -5.86 16.98 -11.75
C ASP A 485 -6.11 15.49 -11.53
N PHE A 486 -5.78 14.67 -12.51
CA PHE A 486 -5.90 13.21 -12.47
C PHE A 486 -4.74 12.52 -11.72
N LYS A 487 -3.84 13.29 -11.10
CA LYS A 487 -2.74 12.81 -10.24
C LYS A 487 -1.88 11.74 -10.90
N GLU A 488 -1.93 10.52 -10.35
CA GLU A 488 -1.15 9.36 -10.79
C GLU A 488 -1.79 8.66 -11.99
N SER A 489 -2.94 9.12 -12.46
CA SER A 489 -3.73 8.52 -13.56
C SER A 489 -3.96 9.51 -14.73
N PRO A 490 -2.89 10.03 -15.36
CA PRO A 490 -3.03 10.94 -16.51
C PRO A 490 -3.83 10.29 -17.65
N ILE A 491 -4.54 11.09 -18.43
CA ILE A 491 -5.41 10.60 -19.51
C ILE A 491 -5.00 11.14 -20.88
N ILE A 492 -5.27 10.38 -21.94
CA ILE A 492 -5.18 10.80 -23.34
C ILE A 492 -6.61 11.08 -23.81
N PRO A 493 -7.11 12.33 -23.79
CA PRO A 493 -8.52 12.60 -24.05
C PRO A 493 -8.77 12.68 -25.57
N HIS A 494 -9.72 11.87 -26.06
CA HIS A 494 -10.13 11.79 -27.46
C HIS A 494 -11.41 12.60 -27.74
N HIS A 495 -12.33 12.61 -26.77
CA HIS A 495 -13.56 13.37 -26.83
C HIS A 495 -13.87 13.92 -25.44
N TYR A 496 -14.71 14.94 -25.38
CA TYR A 496 -15.34 15.38 -24.15
C TYR A 496 -16.82 15.64 -24.40
N SER A 497 -17.60 15.58 -23.34
CA SER A 497 -19.00 15.96 -23.36
C SER A 497 -19.32 16.98 -22.28
N LEU A 498 -20.27 17.86 -22.58
CA LEU A 498 -20.81 18.83 -21.63
C LEU A 498 -22.32 18.62 -21.52
N LYS A 499 -22.82 18.69 -20.30
CA LYS A 499 -24.25 18.68 -19.99
C LYS A 499 -24.77 20.12 -20.02
N SER A 500 -25.77 20.38 -20.87
CA SER A 500 -26.42 21.69 -20.97
C SER A 500 -27.85 21.64 -20.42
N PHE A 501 -28.25 22.72 -19.75
CA PHE A 501 -29.60 22.91 -19.23
C PHE A 501 -30.44 23.68 -20.26
N PHE A 502 -31.60 23.12 -20.64
CA PHE A 502 -32.45 23.64 -21.72
C PHE A 502 -33.77 24.27 -21.24
N SER A 503 -33.99 24.46 -19.94
CA SER A 503 -35.34 24.81 -19.46
C SER A 503 -35.58 26.29 -19.20
N ASP A 504 -34.59 27.19 -19.28
CA ASP A 504 -34.80 28.62 -19.05
C ASP A 504 -33.96 29.47 -20.01
N GLU A 505 -34.62 30.28 -20.85
CA GLU A 505 -33.98 31.26 -21.77
C GLU A 505 -33.12 32.29 -21.02
N LYS A 506 -33.26 32.37 -19.69
CA LYS A 506 -32.50 33.28 -18.82
C LYS A 506 -31.19 32.72 -18.31
N LEU A 507 -30.94 31.40 -18.40
CA LEU A 507 -29.72 30.79 -17.87
C LEU A 507 -28.57 30.83 -18.90
N PRO A 508 -27.33 31.15 -18.49
CA PRO A 508 -26.28 31.44 -19.46
C PRO A 508 -25.65 30.18 -20.03
N SER A 509 -25.94 29.87 -21.29
CA SER A 509 -25.34 28.75 -22.01
C SER A 509 -23.90 29.06 -22.44
N MET A 510 -23.01 28.09 -22.33
CA MET A 510 -21.62 28.26 -22.79
C MET A 510 -21.59 28.22 -24.32
N VAL A 511 -21.11 29.30 -24.95
CA VAL A 511 -21.06 29.44 -26.43
C VAL A 511 -19.64 29.55 -26.98
N ALA A 512 -18.66 29.77 -26.11
CA ALA A 512 -17.24 29.82 -26.47
C ALA A 512 -16.36 29.30 -25.32
N TRP A 513 -15.56 28.27 -25.59
CA TRP A 513 -14.68 27.64 -24.60
C TRP A 513 -13.48 26.98 -25.25
N ARG A 514 -12.47 26.68 -24.44
CA ARG A 514 -11.33 25.85 -24.84
C ARG A 514 -11.03 24.78 -23.80
N ILE A 515 -10.48 23.66 -24.27
CA ILE A 515 -9.93 22.57 -23.46
C ILE A 515 -8.41 22.59 -23.64
N GLU A 516 -7.68 22.59 -22.54
CA GLU A 516 -6.20 22.60 -22.52
C GLU A 516 -5.68 21.45 -21.65
N GLY A 517 -4.57 20.84 -22.03
CA GLY A 517 -3.89 19.78 -21.28
C GLY A 517 -2.50 20.19 -20.80
N SER A 518 -2.09 19.76 -19.60
CA SER A 518 -0.75 20.00 -19.05
C SER A 518 -0.24 18.81 -18.22
N ASN A 519 1.07 18.70 -18.04
CA ASN A 519 1.71 17.75 -17.12
C ASN A 519 2.48 18.44 -15.98
N ASP A 520 2.67 19.76 -16.05
CA ASP A 520 3.47 20.54 -15.10
C ASP A 520 2.73 21.79 -14.58
N GLN A 521 1.49 22.02 -15.02
CA GLN A 521 0.67 23.23 -14.80
C GLN A 521 1.26 24.55 -15.34
N ILE A 522 2.45 24.52 -15.92
CA ILE A 522 3.17 25.68 -16.44
C ILE A 522 2.93 25.78 -17.95
N LYS A 523 3.16 24.68 -18.67
CA LYS A 523 2.96 24.58 -20.12
C LYS A 523 1.61 23.91 -20.41
N TRP A 524 0.75 24.63 -21.12
CA TRP A 524 -0.57 24.17 -21.51
C TRP A 524 -0.64 23.99 -23.03
N ASN A 525 -1.05 22.78 -23.46
CA ASN A 525 -1.29 22.44 -24.85
C ASN A 525 -2.79 22.61 -25.15
N LEU A 526 -3.12 23.31 -26.23
CA LEU A 526 -4.51 23.47 -26.68
C LEU A 526 -5.01 22.15 -27.27
N LEU A 527 -6.10 21.60 -26.71
CA LEU A 527 -6.72 20.33 -27.15
C LEU A 527 -7.95 20.56 -28.01
N ASP A 528 -8.77 21.55 -27.65
CA ASP A 528 -9.91 21.98 -28.45
C ASP A 528 -10.26 23.45 -28.18
N GLU A 529 -10.78 24.14 -29.19
CA GLU A 529 -11.34 25.49 -29.05
C GLU A 529 -12.66 25.59 -29.84
N LYS A 530 -13.72 26.06 -29.17
CA LYS A 530 -15.03 26.31 -29.75
C LYS A 530 -15.39 27.77 -29.55
N ARG A 531 -15.91 28.40 -30.62
CA ARG A 531 -16.43 29.77 -30.60
C ARG A 531 -17.78 29.83 -31.32
N ASN A 532 -18.65 30.73 -30.87
CA ASN A 532 -19.95 31.03 -31.51
C ASN A 532 -20.82 29.77 -31.70
N VAL A 533 -20.90 28.90 -30.70
CA VAL A 533 -21.76 27.72 -30.72
C VAL A 533 -23.23 28.16 -30.50
N THR A 534 -23.99 28.31 -31.58
CA THR A 534 -25.39 28.79 -31.55
C THR A 534 -26.44 27.67 -31.42
N GLU A 535 -27.59 28.00 -30.82
CA GLU A 535 -28.78 27.13 -30.64
C GLU A 535 -29.28 26.39 -31.89
N GLN A 536 -29.06 26.92 -33.11
CA GLN A 536 -29.55 26.29 -34.35
C GLN A 536 -28.67 25.15 -34.88
N LYS A 537 -27.40 25.02 -34.47
CA LYS A 537 -26.58 23.82 -34.73
C LYS A 537 -26.92 22.66 -33.79
N ILE A 538 -27.94 22.84 -32.94
CA ILE A 538 -28.34 21.93 -31.86
C ILE A 538 -29.74 21.28 -32.15
N ILE A 539 -30.31 21.42 -33.36
CA ILE A 539 -31.72 21.02 -33.66
C ILE A 539 -31.90 19.58 -34.20
N ARG A 540 -32.54 18.75 -33.36
CA ARG A 540 -33.56 17.66 -33.53
C ARG A 540 -33.59 16.74 -34.78
N PRO A 541 -33.88 15.42 -34.61
CA PRO A 541 -34.44 14.60 -35.69
C PRO A 541 -35.82 15.12 -36.11
N LYS A 542 -36.11 15.10 -37.42
CA LYS A 542 -37.35 15.59 -38.04
C LYS A 542 -38.61 15.06 -37.33
N LYS A 543 -39.48 15.96 -36.87
CA LYS A 543 -40.87 15.64 -36.48
C LYS A 543 -41.69 15.36 -37.73
N THR A 544 -42.19 14.12 -37.89
CA THR A 544 -43.42 13.86 -38.63
C THR A 544 -44.60 14.44 -37.84
N ALA A 545 -45.51 15.10 -38.54
CA ALA A 545 -46.63 15.81 -37.96
C ALA A 545 -47.67 14.86 -37.34
N GLY A 546 -48.12 15.20 -36.13
CA GLY A 546 -49.38 14.70 -35.57
C GLY A 546 -49.23 13.76 -34.37
N MET A 547 -49.02 14.31 -33.17
CA MET A 547 -49.91 14.08 -32.00
C MET A 547 -49.40 14.88 -30.80
N PHE A 548 -50.31 15.64 -30.18
CA PHE A 548 -50.08 16.34 -28.92
C PHE A 548 -50.21 15.36 -27.75
N SER A 549 -49.20 15.33 -26.88
CA SER A 549 -49.42 15.21 -25.44
C SER A 549 -48.32 15.97 -24.70
N PHE A 550 -48.74 16.98 -23.95
CA PHE A 550 -47.95 17.57 -22.87
C PHE A 550 -48.09 16.64 -21.67
N SER A 551 -47.01 15.94 -21.31
CA SER A 551 -46.81 15.44 -19.96
C SER A 551 -45.73 16.28 -19.30
N SER A 552 -46.09 16.91 -18.19
CA SER A 552 -45.22 17.66 -17.28
C SER A 552 -44.18 16.74 -16.63
N SER A 553 -43.02 16.61 -17.27
CA SER A 553 -41.74 16.19 -16.68
C SER A 553 -40.62 16.66 -17.61
N SER A 554 -40.39 17.98 -17.61
CA SER A 554 -39.36 18.64 -18.39
C SER A 554 -37.98 18.48 -17.74
N SER A 555 -37.21 17.48 -18.15
CA SER A 555 -35.75 17.50 -18.01
C SER A 555 -35.14 17.34 -19.40
N ASN A 556 -34.98 18.48 -20.09
CA ASN A 556 -34.23 18.58 -21.34
C ASN A 556 -32.70 18.57 -21.08
N ASP A 557 -32.22 17.72 -20.18
CA ASP A 557 -30.79 17.58 -19.89
C ASP A 557 -30.12 16.77 -20.99
N GLN A 558 -29.50 17.44 -21.96
CA GLN A 558 -28.84 16.76 -23.07
C GLN A 558 -27.33 16.92 -22.97
N TRP A 559 -26.63 15.78 -22.91
CA TRP A 559 -25.20 15.71 -23.14
C TRP A 559 -24.89 16.00 -24.61
N ARG A 560 -23.85 16.78 -24.84
CA ARG A 560 -23.30 17.08 -26.17
C ARG A 560 -21.83 16.70 -26.18
N VAL A 561 -21.38 16.07 -27.25
CA VAL A 561 -20.04 15.47 -27.36
C VAL A 561 -19.28 16.19 -28.47
N TRP A 562 -18.00 16.47 -28.22
CA TRP A 562 -17.08 17.04 -29.19
C TRP A 562 -15.78 16.23 -29.24
N PRO A 563 -15.20 16.04 -30.44
CA PRO A 563 -13.88 15.43 -30.59
C PRO A 563 -12.76 16.40 -30.19
N ILE A 564 -11.66 15.86 -29.67
CA ILE A 564 -10.41 16.57 -29.42
C ILE A 564 -9.50 16.38 -30.63
N HIS A 565 -8.87 17.47 -31.06
CA HIS A 565 -7.96 17.47 -32.18
C HIS A 565 -6.56 17.11 -31.66
N ASP A 566 -5.99 16.00 -32.15
CA ASP A 566 -4.65 15.47 -31.82
C ASP A 566 -4.49 14.77 -30.43
N PRO A 567 -5.12 13.59 -30.23
CA PRO A 567 -5.01 12.82 -29.00
C PRO A 567 -3.72 11.97 -28.93
N SER A 568 -2.54 12.60 -28.96
CA SER A 568 -1.27 11.85 -29.02
C SER A 568 -0.52 11.76 -27.69
N GLN A 569 -0.94 12.50 -26.66
CA GLN A 569 -0.19 12.66 -25.41
C GLN A 569 -1.11 12.52 -24.19
N ALA A 570 -0.56 11.92 -23.12
CA ALA A 570 -1.20 11.84 -21.82
C ALA A 570 -1.02 13.16 -21.03
N TYR A 571 -2.10 13.61 -20.39
CA TYR A 571 -2.15 14.81 -19.58
C TYR A 571 -2.64 14.49 -18.18
N ARG A 572 -1.86 14.90 -17.18
CA ARG A 572 -2.26 14.87 -15.77
C ARG A 572 -3.32 15.93 -15.46
N PHE A 573 -3.19 17.11 -16.07
CA PHE A 573 -4.10 18.23 -15.85
C PHE A 573 -4.90 18.51 -17.11
N ILE A 574 -6.21 18.62 -16.99
CA ILE A 574 -7.09 19.10 -18.07
C ILE A 574 -7.89 20.27 -17.56
N LYS A 575 -7.94 21.36 -18.35
CA LYS A 575 -8.59 22.61 -17.97
C LYS A 575 -9.60 23.03 -19.02
N LEU A 576 -10.83 23.29 -18.58
CA LEU A 576 -11.88 23.94 -19.35
C LEU A 576 -11.90 25.44 -19.02
N THR A 577 -11.83 26.29 -20.03
CA THR A 577 -11.85 27.75 -19.88
C THR A 577 -12.92 28.36 -20.77
N GLN A 578 -13.77 29.24 -20.23
CA GLN A 578 -14.65 30.08 -21.04
C GLN A 578 -13.86 31.26 -21.61
N ILE A 579 -13.85 31.41 -22.94
CA ILE A 579 -12.96 32.34 -23.64
C ILE A 579 -13.66 33.55 -24.25
N ASP A 580 -14.98 33.66 -24.07
CA ASP A 580 -15.80 34.81 -24.47
C ASP A 580 -17.03 34.93 -23.56
N LYS A 581 -17.91 35.90 -23.83
CA LYS A 581 -19.21 36.00 -23.18
C LYS A 581 -20.06 34.77 -23.48
N ASN A 582 -20.79 34.30 -22.48
CA ASN A 582 -21.79 33.24 -22.60
C ASN A 582 -23.04 33.75 -23.35
N GLY A 583 -24.02 32.87 -23.55
CA GLY A 583 -25.28 33.19 -24.24
C GLY A 583 -26.07 34.34 -23.63
N SER A 584 -25.84 34.67 -22.36
CA SER A 584 -26.45 35.82 -21.66
C SER A 584 -25.57 37.06 -21.63
N GLY A 585 -24.47 37.09 -22.39
CA GLY A 585 -23.63 38.28 -22.56
C GLY A 585 -22.69 38.59 -21.39
N ASN A 586 -22.45 37.65 -20.47
CA ASN A 586 -21.54 37.82 -19.33
C ASN A 586 -20.42 36.75 -19.31
N HIS A 587 -19.45 36.89 -18.40
CA HIS A 587 -18.27 36.03 -18.32
C HIS A 587 -18.36 34.93 -17.25
N CYS A 588 -19.54 34.69 -16.67
CA CYS A 588 -19.73 33.58 -15.75
C CYS A 588 -19.65 32.24 -16.52
N LEU A 589 -18.78 31.35 -16.07
CA LEU A 589 -18.66 29.98 -16.57
C LEU A 589 -19.69 29.10 -15.86
N PHE A 590 -20.62 28.50 -16.60
CA PHE A 590 -21.63 27.57 -16.08
C PHE A 590 -21.35 26.14 -16.54
N VAL A 591 -21.30 25.19 -15.60
CA VAL A 591 -21.09 23.76 -15.89
C VAL A 591 -22.06 22.92 -15.05
N HIS A 592 -22.94 22.16 -15.70
CA HIS A 592 -23.79 21.16 -15.03
C HIS A 592 -23.11 19.80 -14.92
N GLY A 593 -22.33 19.43 -15.93
CA GLY A 593 -21.62 18.16 -15.97
C GLY A 593 -20.63 18.15 -17.13
N ILE A 594 -19.52 17.46 -16.92
CA ILE A 594 -18.48 17.25 -17.92
C ILE A 594 -18.03 15.80 -17.85
N GLU A 595 -17.72 15.22 -19.00
CA GLU A 595 -17.17 13.88 -19.09
C GLU A 595 -16.11 13.81 -20.19
N PHE A 596 -15.04 13.04 -19.97
CA PHE A 596 -13.96 12.81 -20.94
C PHE A 596 -14.00 11.37 -21.44
N TYR A 597 -13.51 11.14 -22.66
CA TYR A 597 -13.41 9.82 -23.28
C TYR A 597 -12.03 9.69 -23.92
N GLY A 598 -11.36 8.55 -23.79
CA GLY A 598 -10.00 8.37 -24.26
C GLY A 598 -9.27 7.27 -23.52
N ASP A 599 -7.95 7.35 -23.42
CA ASP A 599 -7.12 6.33 -22.78
C ASP A 599 -6.63 6.76 -21.38
N ILE A 600 -6.52 5.80 -20.46
CA ILE A 600 -5.83 5.92 -19.17
C ILE A 600 -4.59 5.00 -19.23
N PRO A 601 -3.43 5.50 -19.67
CA PRO A 601 -2.28 4.66 -20.04
C PRO A 601 -1.74 3.84 -18.87
N ASN A 602 -1.73 4.42 -17.66
CA ASN A 602 -1.22 3.74 -16.47
C ASN A 602 -2.07 2.54 -16.06
N CYS A 603 -3.34 2.52 -16.45
CA CYS A 603 -4.27 1.42 -16.17
C CYS A 603 -4.48 0.50 -17.39
N ASN A 604 -3.87 0.80 -18.56
CA ASN A 604 -4.16 0.17 -19.85
C ASN A 604 -5.68 0.12 -20.18
N VAL A 605 -6.41 1.17 -19.79
CA VAL A 605 -7.86 1.27 -20.02
C VAL A 605 -8.12 2.21 -21.20
N THR A 606 -8.80 1.72 -22.24
CA THR A 606 -9.32 2.54 -23.35
C THR A 606 -10.83 2.67 -23.22
N ILE A 607 -11.33 3.92 -23.23
CA ILE A 607 -12.75 4.25 -23.11
C ILE A 607 -13.25 4.75 -24.48
N PRO A 608 -13.76 3.86 -25.36
CA PRO A 608 -14.17 4.23 -26.70
C PRO A 608 -15.52 4.98 -26.70
N PHE A 609 -15.62 6.05 -27.48
CA PHE A 609 -16.90 6.66 -27.84
C PHE A 609 -17.56 5.86 -28.99
N ASN A 610 -18.78 5.36 -28.80
CA ASN A 610 -19.49 4.62 -29.86
C ASN A 610 -20.99 4.94 -29.89
N SER A 611 -21.43 5.67 -30.92
CA SER A 611 -22.82 6.06 -31.13
C SER A 611 -23.72 4.99 -31.78
N SER A 612 -23.26 3.74 -31.93
CA SER A 612 -23.94 2.76 -32.81
C SER A 612 -23.90 1.27 -32.39
N LYS A 613 -23.42 0.89 -31.19
CA LYS A 613 -23.31 -0.54 -30.83
C LYS A 613 -24.20 -0.98 -29.68
N ILE A 614 -25.40 -1.41 -30.05
CA ILE A 614 -26.30 -2.29 -29.30
C ILE A 614 -25.70 -3.71 -29.30
N ARG A 615 -24.64 -4.00 -28.52
CA ARG A 615 -24.16 -5.38 -28.29
C ARG A 615 -23.39 -5.48 -26.97
N ASN A 616 -24.08 -5.84 -25.88
CA ASN A 616 -23.44 -6.23 -24.61
C ASN A 616 -24.03 -7.56 -24.12
N GLY A 617 -23.82 -8.63 -24.89
CA GLY A 617 -24.10 -9.99 -24.43
C GLY A 617 -22.96 -10.56 -23.57
N ILE A 618 -23.19 -11.71 -22.96
CA ILE A 618 -22.28 -12.31 -21.97
C ILE A 618 -20.93 -12.68 -22.59
N PHE A 619 -20.91 -13.28 -23.77
CA PHE A 619 -19.66 -13.69 -24.42
C PHE A 619 -18.92 -12.50 -25.01
N HIS A 620 -19.62 -11.47 -25.49
CA HIS A 620 -19.02 -10.19 -25.84
C HIS A 620 -18.32 -9.55 -24.62
N TYR A 621 -18.99 -9.51 -23.47
CA TYR A 621 -18.40 -9.04 -22.21
C TYR A 621 -17.16 -9.86 -21.82
N LEU A 622 -17.26 -11.20 -21.80
CA LEU A 622 -16.15 -12.07 -21.42
C LEU A 622 -14.98 -11.98 -22.41
N THR A 623 -15.25 -11.79 -23.70
CA THR A 623 -14.21 -11.62 -24.73
C THR A 623 -13.40 -10.35 -24.50
N LYS A 624 -14.06 -9.26 -24.07
CA LYS A 624 -13.38 -8.01 -23.69
C LYS A 624 -12.53 -8.20 -22.45
N VAL A 625 -13.11 -8.80 -21.40
CA VAL A 625 -12.45 -8.96 -20.09
C VAL A 625 -11.26 -9.93 -20.15
N GLU A 626 -11.34 -10.96 -20.97
CA GLU A 626 -10.30 -11.99 -21.09
C GLU A 626 -9.35 -11.74 -22.27
N GLN A 627 -9.55 -10.63 -22.99
CA GLN A 627 -8.75 -10.22 -24.15
C GLN A 627 -8.59 -11.36 -25.17
N GLY A 628 -9.73 -11.89 -25.63
CA GLY A 628 -9.78 -13.00 -26.58
C GLY A 628 -10.94 -13.94 -26.32
N ASN A 629 -11.09 -14.95 -27.17
CA ASN A 629 -12.22 -15.86 -27.11
C ASN A 629 -12.28 -16.61 -25.75
N PRO A 630 -13.39 -16.52 -24.99
CA PRO A 630 -13.48 -17.09 -23.65
C PRO A 630 -13.39 -18.62 -23.62
N ALA A 631 -13.67 -19.31 -24.74
CA ALA A 631 -13.46 -20.75 -24.86
C ALA A 631 -11.96 -21.09 -24.99
N GLU A 632 -11.21 -20.35 -25.79
CA GLU A 632 -9.76 -20.55 -25.96
C GLU A 632 -8.99 -20.21 -24.67
N LYS A 633 -9.47 -19.22 -23.92
CA LYS A 633 -8.92 -18.85 -22.60
C LYS A 633 -9.34 -19.80 -21.47
N GLY A 634 -10.11 -20.84 -21.76
CA GLY A 634 -10.55 -21.84 -20.77
C GLY A 634 -11.56 -21.34 -19.74
N ARG A 635 -12.19 -20.17 -19.97
CA ARG A 635 -13.20 -19.58 -19.07
C ARG A 635 -14.58 -20.14 -19.29
N ILE A 636 -14.87 -20.49 -20.54
CA ILE A 636 -16.05 -21.26 -20.93
C ILE A 636 -15.56 -22.56 -21.52
N ARG A 637 -16.23 -23.66 -21.20
CA ARG A 637 -16.01 -24.92 -21.90
C ARG A 637 -17.19 -25.19 -22.79
N LEU A 638 -16.92 -25.31 -24.08
CA LEU A 638 -17.89 -25.78 -25.05
C LEU A 638 -17.69 -27.27 -25.26
N THR A 639 -18.77 -28.03 -25.18
CA THR A 639 -18.79 -29.45 -25.55
C THR A 639 -19.86 -29.65 -26.61
N SER A 640 -19.52 -30.36 -27.67
CA SER A 640 -20.44 -30.64 -28.77
C SER A 640 -19.93 -31.88 -29.52
N SER A 641 -20.66 -32.32 -30.54
CA SER A 641 -20.23 -33.44 -31.39
C SER A 641 -19.09 -33.11 -32.35
N CYS A 642 -18.64 -31.85 -32.43
CA CYS A 642 -17.48 -31.35 -33.23
C CYS A 642 -16.72 -30.25 -32.47
N ASP A 643 -15.65 -29.67 -33.03
CA ASP A 643 -14.90 -28.55 -32.41
C ASP A 643 -15.71 -27.24 -32.46
N PRO A 644 -16.18 -26.72 -31.32
CA PRO A 644 -17.02 -25.53 -31.25
C PRO A 644 -16.22 -24.25 -30.98
N LYS A 645 -14.88 -24.28 -31.02
CA LYS A 645 -13.99 -23.21 -30.49
C LYS A 645 -14.32 -21.79 -30.93
N TYR A 646 -14.81 -21.59 -32.15
CA TYR A 646 -15.10 -20.25 -32.70
C TYR A 646 -16.56 -19.81 -32.55
N LEU A 647 -17.43 -20.64 -31.97
CA LEU A 647 -18.86 -20.35 -31.86
C LEU A 647 -19.17 -19.15 -30.95
N LEU A 648 -18.21 -18.76 -30.10
CA LEU A 648 -18.30 -17.57 -29.23
C LEU A 648 -17.56 -16.35 -29.81
N ASP A 649 -16.85 -16.51 -30.93
CA ASP A 649 -16.09 -15.44 -31.56
C ASP A 649 -16.99 -14.64 -32.51
N GLU A 650 -17.26 -13.39 -32.14
CA GLU A 650 -18.09 -12.47 -32.93
C GLU A 650 -17.48 -12.19 -34.31
N LYS A 651 -16.15 -12.20 -34.43
CA LYS A 651 -15.43 -11.93 -35.67
C LYS A 651 -15.31 -13.16 -36.57
N TRP A 652 -15.73 -14.33 -36.10
CA TRP A 652 -15.65 -15.53 -36.91
C TRP A 652 -16.73 -15.52 -37.99
N GLU A 653 -16.32 -15.62 -39.25
CA GLU A 653 -17.21 -15.67 -40.42
C GLU A 653 -17.43 -17.11 -40.92
N GLY A 654 -17.04 -18.11 -40.12
CA GLY A 654 -17.26 -19.52 -40.42
C GLY A 654 -18.60 -20.06 -39.91
N CYS A 655 -18.76 -21.38 -39.97
CA CYS A 655 -19.91 -22.06 -39.40
C CYS A 655 -19.49 -23.32 -38.66
N TRP A 656 -20.10 -23.52 -37.50
CA TRP A 656 -20.05 -24.76 -36.74
C TRP A 656 -21.12 -25.69 -37.28
N ARG A 657 -20.78 -26.97 -37.40
CA ARG A 657 -21.69 -28.04 -37.84
C ARG A 657 -21.59 -29.22 -36.89
N SER A 658 -22.73 -29.76 -36.48
CA SER A 658 -22.78 -31.00 -35.70
C SER A 658 -22.63 -32.25 -36.59
N SER A 659 -22.41 -33.41 -35.97
CA SER A 659 -22.60 -34.71 -36.63
C SER A 659 -24.05 -34.91 -37.07
N LYS A 660 -24.26 -35.64 -38.18
CA LYS A 660 -25.60 -35.99 -38.69
C LYS A 660 -26.29 -37.02 -37.80
N SER A 661 -26.82 -36.56 -36.67
CA SER A 661 -27.52 -37.36 -35.66
C SER A 661 -28.73 -36.59 -35.15
N ALA A 662 -29.85 -37.29 -34.93
CA ALA A 662 -31.02 -36.69 -34.31
C ALA A 662 -30.66 -36.10 -32.93
N ASN A 663 -31.28 -34.97 -32.57
CA ASN A 663 -31.03 -34.27 -31.30
C ASN A 663 -29.57 -33.84 -31.13
N SER A 664 -28.91 -33.43 -32.21
CA SER A 664 -27.56 -32.88 -32.12
C SER A 664 -27.54 -31.61 -31.26
N TRP A 665 -26.48 -31.41 -30.49
CA TRP A 665 -26.47 -30.40 -29.44
C TRP A 665 -25.11 -29.72 -29.28
N VAL A 666 -25.16 -28.52 -28.69
CA VAL A 666 -24.00 -27.80 -28.15
C VAL A 666 -24.29 -27.41 -26.72
N LYS A 667 -23.34 -27.67 -25.82
CA LYS A 667 -23.41 -27.37 -24.39
C LYS A 667 -22.32 -26.39 -24.01
N ILE A 668 -22.73 -25.36 -23.29
CA ILE A 668 -21.92 -24.31 -22.71
C ILE A 668 -21.81 -24.59 -21.21
N ASP A 669 -20.58 -24.75 -20.71
CA ASP A 669 -20.25 -24.84 -19.30
C ASP A 669 -19.53 -23.54 -18.88
N LEU A 670 -20.19 -22.75 -18.03
CA LEU A 670 -19.70 -21.48 -17.49
C LEU A 670 -18.62 -21.63 -16.41
N GLN A 671 -18.18 -22.85 -16.13
CA GLN A 671 -17.16 -23.19 -15.13
C GLN A 671 -17.52 -22.67 -13.73
N SER A 672 -16.76 -21.70 -13.23
CA SER A 672 -16.96 -21.08 -11.92
C SER A 672 -18.05 -20.01 -11.91
N MET A 673 -18.60 -19.64 -13.06
CA MET A 673 -19.64 -18.61 -13.20
C MET A 673 -21.05 -19.24 -13.19
N ARG A 674 -22.07 -18.41 -12.96
CA ARG A 674 -23.50 -18.78 -13.08
C ARG A 674 -24.28 -17.75 -13.88
N LEU A 675 -25.43 -18.13 -14.43
CA LEU A 675 -26.26 -17.28 -15.27
C LEU A 675 -27.75 -17.45 -14.99
N THR A 676 -28.50 -16.37 -14.83
CA THR A 676 -29.95 -16.35 -15.05
C THR A 676 -30.23 -16.03 -16.52
N LEU A 677 -30.61 -17.03 -17.32
CA LEU A 677 -30.81 -16.84 -18.76
C LEU A 677 -32.17 -16.19 -19.03
N SER A 678 -32.17 -15.00 -19.65
CA SER A 678 -33.40 -14.28 -20.03
C SER A 678 -33.64 -14.27 -21.54
N MET A 679 -32.56 -14.15 -22.33
CA MET A 679 -32.63 -14.18 -23.79
C MET A 679 -31.37 -14.82 -24.37
N TYR A 680 -31.46 -15.21 -25.64
CA TYR A 680 -30.30 -15.68 -26.42
C TYR A 680 -30.39 -15.16 -27.85
N SER A 681 -29.28 -15.23 -28.56
CA SER A 681 -29.23 -14.99 -29.99
C SER A 681 -28.45 -16.07 -30.69
N LEU A 682 -28.86 -16.35 -31.92
CA LEU A 682 -28.26 -17.31 -32.83
C LEU A 682 -27.99 -16.56 -34.13
N ARG A 683 -26.77 -16.71 -34.65
CA ARG A 683 -26.38 -16.13 -35.92
C ARG A 683 -26.42 -17.19 -37.01
N SER A 684 -27.11 -16.85 -38.11
CA SER A 684 -27.19 -17.67 -39.32
C SER A 684 -25.82 -17.77 -40.01
N HIS A 685 -25.70 -18.63 -41.01
CA HIS A 685 -24.44 -18.90 -41.70
C HIS A 685 -24.65 -18.99 -43.21
N HIS A 686 -23.56 -19.03 -43.99
CA HIS A 686 -23.58 -19.15 -45.45
C HIS A 686 -23.66 -20.61 -45.95
N GLY A 687 -24.26 -21.52 -45.18
CA GLY A 687 -24.35 -22.94 -45.53
C GLY A 687 -25.68 -23.30 -46.20
N PRO A 688 -25.86 -24.58 -46.59
CA PRO A 688 -26.96 -25.01 -47.43
C PRO A 688 -28.32 -25.12 -46.71
N ALA A 689 -28.36 -24.94 -45.38
CA ALA A 689 -29.59 -25.11 -44.61
C ALA A 689 -29.55 -24.33 -43.29
N PHE A 690 -30.62 -23.58 -43.00
CA PHE A 690 -30.80 -22.86 -41.74
C PHE A 690 -31.48 -23.73 -40.68
N ILE A 691 -31.32 -23.34 -39.41
CA ILE A 691 -32.04 -23.97 -38.30
C ILE A 691 -33.52 -23.57 -38.34
N GLN A 692 -34.41 -24.54 -38.12
CA GLN A 692 -35.85 -24.31 -38.08
C GLN A 692 -36.48 -24.65 -36.73
N SER A 693 -35.94 -25.65 -36.03
CA SER A 693 -36.49 -26.10 -34.74
C SER A 693 -35.40 -26.43 -33.74
N TRP A 694 -35.51 -25.91 -32.52
CA TRP A 694 -34.57 -26.17 -31.43
C TRP A 694 -35.21 -26.03 -30.06
N LYS A 695 -34.54 -26.56 -29.04
CA LYS A 695 -34.87 -26.29 -27.65
C LYS A 695 -33.64 -25.83 -26.87
N VAL A 696 -33.89 -25.06 -25.82
CA VAL A 696 -32.88 -24.55 -24.89
C VAL A 696 -33.17 -25.10 -23.50
N GLU A 697 -32.14 -25.72 -22.91
CA GLU A 697 -32.22 -26.33 -21.59
C GLU A 697 -31.10 -25.79 -20.69
N VAL A 698 -31.38 -25.65 -19.40
CA VAL A 698 -30.41 -25.21 -18.38
C VAL A 698 -30.25 -26.24 -17.26
N SER A 699 -29.08 -26.25 -16.62
CA SER A 699 -28.78 -27.15 -15.50
C SER A 699 -27.73 -26.55 -14.57
N GLU A 700 -27.83 -26.85 -13.27
CA GLU A 700 -26.79 -26.49 -12.29
C GLU A 700 -25.75 -27.62 -12.10
N ASP A 701 -26.15 -28.88 -12.32
CA ASP A 701 -25.37 -30.07 -11.97
C ASP A 701 -24.98 -30.95 -13.17
N ASP A 702 -25.35 -30.55 -14.40
CA ASP A 702 -25.18 -31.30 -15.65
C ASP A 702 -25.98 -32.63 -15.70
N LYS A 703 -26.85 -32.88 -14.72
CA LYS A 703 -27.64 -34.11 -14.59
C LYS A 703 -29.12 -33.84 -14.75
N LYS A 704 -29.64 -32.85 -14.03
CA LYS A 704 -31.04 -32.43 -14.11
C LYS A 704 -31.15 -31.23 -15.05
N TRP A 705 -31.83 -31.43 -16.17
CA TRP A 705 -32.04 -30.42 -17.20
C TRP A 705 -33.46 -29.85 -17.15
N ILE A 706 -33.56 -28.53 -17.27
CA ILE A 706 -34.81 -27.78 -17.21
C ILE A 706 -34.99 -27.10 -18.56
N LEU A 707 -36.13 -27.33 -19.22
CA LEU A 707 -36.50 -26.66 -20.46
C LEU A 707 -36.81 -25.20 -20.16
N VAL A 708 -36.14 -24.27 -20.85
CA VAL A 708 -36.40 -22.82 -20.72
C VAL A 708 -36.95 -22.21 -22.00
N ASP A 709 -36.75 -22.88 -23.14
CA ASP A 709 -37.34 -22.47 -24.41
C ASP A 709 -37.45 -23.60 -25.43
N ILE A 710 -38.42 -23.50 -26.34
CA ILE A 710 -38.61 -24.38 -27.49
C ILE A 710 -39.19 -23.59 -28.66
N GLU A 711 -38.56 -23.72 -29.83
CA GLU A 711 -38.96 -23.09 -31.08
C GLU A 711 -39.11 -24.16 -32.16
N GLU A 712 -40.19 -24.11 -32.92
CA GLU A 712 -40.53 -25.14 -33.92
C GLU A 712 -40.94 -24.50 -35.26
N GLY A 713 -40.35 -24.98 -36.36
CA GLY A 713 -40.80 -24.65 -37.72
C GLY A 713 -40.57 -23.21 -38.18
N ARG A 714 -39.51 -22.54 -37.68
CA ARG A 714 -39.16 -21.15 -38.02
C ARG A 714 -38.61 -21.05 -39.44
N ASP A 715 -39.03 -20.03 -40.20
CA ASP A 715 -38.57 -19.74 -41.57
C ASP A 715 -37.94 -18.32 -41.72
N GLU A 716 -37.70 -17.66 -40.59
CA GLU A 716 -37.25 -16.27 -40.52
C GLU A 716 -35.78 -16.07 -40.93
N TYR A 717 -34.96 -17.12 -40.85
CA TYR A 717 -33.56 -17.10 -41.27
C TYR A 717 -33.47 -17.07 -42.81
N LYS A 718 -33.35 -15.87 -43.39
CA LYS A 718 -33.37 -15.67 -44.86
C LYS A 718 -32.03 -15.25 -45.45
N HIS A 719 -31.15 -14.66 -44.65
CA HIS A 719 -29.85 -14.16 -45.09
C HIS A 719 -28.72 -14.71 -44.22
N PRO A 720 -27.52 -14.95 -44.82
CA PRO A 720 -26.37 -15.44 -44.08
C PRO A 720 -25.81 -14.37 -43.14
N TYR A 721 -25.29 -14.81 -41.98
CA TYR A 721 -24.68 -13.97 -40.93
C TYR A 721 -25.61 -12.98 -40.23
N GLU A 722 -26.92 -13.13 -40.40
CA GLU A 722 -27.90 -12.38 -39.62
C GLU A 722 -28.07 -12.98 -38.23
N THR A 723 -28.12 -12.09 -37.23
CA THR A 723 -28.34 -12.46 -35.83
C THR A 723 -29.80 -12.21 -35.46
N TYR A 724 -30.45 -13.26 -35.00
CA TYR A 724 -31.83 -13.21 -34.52
C TYR A 724 -31.85 -13.47 -33.01
N TYR A 725 -32.87 -12.97 -32.32
CA TYR A 725 -32.93 -12.90 -30.87
C TYR A 725 -34.26 -13.47 -30.37
N TRP A 726 -34.21 -14.25 -29.29
CA TRP A 726 -35.41 -14.81 -28.65
C TRP A 726 -35.32 -14.64 -27.15
N ALA A 727 -36.46 -14.31 -26.55
CA ALA A 727 -36.64 -14.36 -25.10
C ALA A 727 -36.97 -15.80 -24.71
N CYS A 728 -36.46 -16.27 -23.57
CA CYS A 728 -36.82 -17.58 -23.07
C CYS A 728 -38.31 -17.61 -22.69
N ASN A 729 -39.09 -18.51 -23.29
CA ASN A 729 -40.53 -18.62 -23.01
C ASN A 729 -40.85 -19.06 -21.57
N ILE A 730 -39.96 -19.83 -20.94
CA ILE A 730 -40.10 -20.33 -19.56
C ILE A 730 -38.78 -20.04 -18.81
N PRO A 731 -38.48 -18.77 -18.46
CA PRO A 731 -37.20 -18.42 -17.86
C PRO A 731 -37.05 -19.09 -16.50
N TYR A 732 -35.88 -19.68 -16.24
CA TYR A 732 -35.59 -20.33 -14.97
C TYR A 732 -35.07 -19.27 -13.97
N PRO A 733 -35.69 -19.14 -12.78
CA PRO A 733 -35.44 -17.99 -11.89
C PRO A 733 -34.11 -18.07 -11.13
N SER A 734 -33.46 -19.23 -11.08
CA SER A 734 -32.22 -19.42 -10.32
C SER A 734 -31.00 -19.43 -11.25
N PRO A 735 -29.84 -18.90 -10.81
CA PRO A 735 -28.61 -18.95 -11.60
C PRO A 735 -28.16 -20.39 -11.88
N VAL A 736 -27.76 -20.67 -13.12
CA VAL A 736 -27.32 -21.99 -13.57
C VAL A 736 -25.92 -21.97 -14.18
N ARG A 737 -25.22 -23.10 -14.14
CA ARG A 737 -23.88 -23.26 -14.73
C ARG A 737 -23.89 -23.71 -16.20
N TYR A 738 -24.82 -24.56 -16.57
CA TYR A 738 -24.83 -25.24 -17.86
C TYR A 738 -26.03 -24.81 -18.70
N ILE A 739 -25.77 -24.57 -19.99
CA ILE A 739 -26.78 -24.25 -20.99
C ILE A 739 -26.57 -25.18 -22.18
N ARG A 740 -27.64 -25.77 -22.71
CA ARG A 740 -27.58 -26.65 -23.87
C ARG A 740 -28.64 -26.27 -24.89
N PHE A 741 -28.19 -26.12 -26.14
CA PHE A 741 -29.03 -25.99 -27.32
C PHE A 741 -29.12 -27.34 -28.02
N VAL A 742 -30.32 -27.79 -28.34
CA VAL A 742 -30.58 -29.08 -29.00
C VAL A 742 -31.42 -28.84 -30.25
N ASN A 743 -30.92 -29.29 -31.40
CA ASN A 743 -31.69 -29.28 -32.65
C ASN A 743 -32.78 -30.36 -32.60
N THR A 744 -34.04 -29.97 -32.73
CA THR A 744 -35.20 -30.86 -32.69
C THR A 744 -35.80 -31.14 -34.07
N ASP A 745 -35.21 -30.57 -35.12
CA ASP A 745 -35.65 -30.75 -36.50
C ASP A 745 -35.44 -32.21 -36.98
N LYS A 746 -36.51 -32.82 -37.49
CA LYS A 746 -36.52 -34.18 -38.03
C LYS A 746 -36.03 -34.24 -39.48
N ALA A 747 -36.24 -33.17 -40.24
CA ALA A 747 -35.83 -33.06 -41.65
C ALA A 747 -34.35 -32.68 -41.76
N GLN A 748 -33.88 -31.76 -40.90
CA GLN A 748 -32.48 -31.34 -40.86
C GLN A 748 -31.82 -31.72 -39.53
N THR A 749 -31.21 -32.90 -39.49
CA THR A 749 -30.56 -33.43 -38.28
C THR A 749 -29.19 -32.79 -37.97
N ILE A 750 -28.62 -32.05 -38.92
CA ILE A 750 -27.35 -31.32 -38.74
C ILE A 750 -27.65 -29.92 -38.20
N PHE A 751 -27.03 -29.59 -37.07
CA PHE A 751 -27.16 -28.29 -36.42
C PHE A 751 -26.06 -27.36 -36.91
N TRP A 752 -26.44 -26.27 -37.58
CA TRP A 752 -25.54 -25.26 -38.12
C TRP A 752 -25.69 -23.92 -37.41
N LEU A 753 -24.58 -23.31 -37.00
CA LEU A 753 -24.55 -21.99 -36.36
C LEU A 753 -23.25 -21.26 -36.69
N SER A 754 -23.28 -19.93 -36.82
CA SER A 754 -22.04 -19.13 -36.92
C SER A 754 -21.67 -18.42 -35.62
N ASN A 755 -22.64 -18.17 -34.72
CA ASN A 755 -22.39 -17.61 -33.40
C ASN A 755 -23.59 -17.84 -32.47
N ILE A 756 -23.31 -17.94 -31.17
CA ILE A 756 -24.29 -17.89 -30.10
C ILE A 756 -23.93 -16.72 -29.18
N GLU A 757 -24.93 -16.00 -28.68
CA GLU A 757 -24.76 -15.03 -27.59
C GLU A 757 -25.88 -15.20 -26.55
N LEU A 758 -25.55 -15.01 -25.27
CA LEU A 758 -26.48 -15.13 -24.14
C LEU A 758 -26.70 -13.79 -23.44
N PHE A 759 -27.90 -13.61 -22.89
CA PHE A 759 -28.31 -12.39 -22.18
C PHE A 759 -29.02 -12.76 -20.87
N GLY A 760 -28.84 -11.92 -19.85
CA GLY A 760 -29.26 -12.21 -18.48
C GLY A 760 -28.26 -11.69 -17.44
N ASP A 761 -28.35 -12.17 -16.21
CA ASP A 761 -27.41 -11.78 -15.15
C ASP A 761 -26.30 -12.81 -15.04
N LEU A 762 -25.07 -12.39 -15.33
CA LEU A 762 -23.88 -13.21 -15.16
C LEU A 762 -23.31 -13.01 -13.76
N TYR A 763 -23.24 -14.10 -13.01
CA TYR A 763 -22.71 -14.17 -11.66
C TYR A 763 -21.26 -14.66 -11.72
N ARG A 764 -20.30 -13.76 -11.50
CA ARG A 764 -18.86 -14.06 -11.58
C ARG A 764 -18.20 -14.02 -10.21
N PRO A 765 -17.36 -14.99 -9.84
CA PRO A 765 -16.64 -14.91 -8.57
C PRO A 765 -15.80 -13.62 -8.53
N GLN A 766 -15.94 -12.82 -7.47
CA GLN A 766 -15.08 -11.66 -7.25
C GLN A 766 -13.61 -12.08 -7.27
N ARG A 767 -12.78 -11.38 -8.04
CA ARG A 767 -11.33 -11.61 -8.04
C ARG A 767 -10.78 -11.08 -6.72
N SER A 768 -10.15 -11.97 -5.95
CA SER A 768 -9.47 -11.69 -4.68
C SER A 768 -8.18 -10.93 -4.86
#